data_AF-A0A8C5VLA8-F1
#
_entry.id   AF-A0A8C5VLA8-F1
#
_cell.length_a   1.000
_cell.length_b   1.000
_cell.length_c   1.000
_cell.angle_alpha   90.00
_cell.angle_beta   90.00
_cell.angle_gamma   90.00
#
_symmetry.space_group_name_H-M   'P 1'
#
loop_
_entity.id
_entity.type
_entity.pdbx_description
1 polymer ?
#
loop_
_entity_poly.entity_id
_entity_poly.type
_entity_poly.pdbx_seq_one_letter_code
_entity_poly.pdbx_strand_id
1 'polypeptide(L)'
;MAAAAAEQQQFYLLLGNLLSPDNVVRKQAEETYENIPGQSKITFLLQAIRNTTAAEEARQMAAVLLRRLLSSAFDEVYPTLPSDVQTAIKSELLMIIQMETQSSMRKKICDIAAELARNLIDEDGNNQWPEGLKFLFDSVTCNAVGQMATDFAPGFQKKFHEKVIAALLQTMEDQGNQRVQAHAAAALINFTEDCPKSLLIPYLDNLVKHLHSIMVLKLQELIQKGTKLVLEQVVTSIASVADTAEEKFVPYYDLFMPSLKHIVENAVQKELRLLRGKTIECISLIGLAVGKEKFMQDASDVMQLLLKTQTDFNDMEDDDPQISYMISAWARMCKILGKEFQQYLPVVMGPLMKTASIKPEVALLDTQDMENMSDDDGWEFVNLGDQQSFGIKTAGLEEKSTACQICLTLILAAAESMPLLLECARVRGPEYLTQMWHFMCDALIKAIGTEPDSDVLSEIMHSFAKCIEVMGDGCLNNEHFEELGGILKAKLEEHFKNQELRQVKRQDEDYDEQVEESLQDEDDNDVYILTKVSDILHSIFSSYKEKVLPWFEQLLPLIVNLICPHRPWPDRQWGLCIFDDVIEHCSPSSFKYAEYFLRPMLQYVCDNSPEVRQAAAYGLGVMAQYGGDNYRPFCTEALPLLVRVIQSADSKTKENINATENCISAVGKIMKFKPDCVNVEEVLPHWLSWLPLHEDKEEAVQTFSYLCDLIESNHPIVLGPNNTNLPKIFSIIAEGEMHEAIKHEDPCAKRLANVVRQVQTSGGLWTECIAQLSPEQQAAIQELLNSA
;
A
#
# COMPACT_ATOMS: atom_id res chain seq x y z
N MET A 1 51.41 17.97 -23.13
CA MET A 1 51.94 17.40 -21.86
C MET A 1 52.23 18.48 -20.81
N ALA A 2 52.94 19.58 -21.11
CA ALA A 2 53.25 20.60 -20.09
C ALA A 2 52.03 21.40 -19.56
N ALA A 3 51.03 21.68 -20.40
CA ALA A 3 49.82 22.42 -19.98
C ALA A 3 48.89 21.60 -19.06
N ALA A 4 48.60 20.34 -19.44
CA ALA A 4 47.77 19.44 -18.63
C ALA A 4 48.38 19.15 -17.24
N ALA A 5 49.71 19.06 -17.14
CA ALA A 5 50.38 18.88 -15.86
C ALA A 5 50.26 20.11 -14.94
N ALA A 6 50.24 21.32 -15.51
CA ALA A 6 50.09 22.56 -14.75
C ALA A 6 48.65 22.76 -14.24
N GLU A 7 47.65 22.45 -15.06
CA GLU A 7 46.22 22.48 -14.67
C GLU A 7 45.94 21.48 -13.55
N GLN A 8 46.52 20.27 -13.64
CA GLN A 8 46.34 19.25 -12.64
C GLN A 8 46.98 19.64 -11.29
N GLN A 9 48.15 20.27 -11.32
CA GLN A 9 48.81 20.76 -10.11
C GLN A 9 48.05 21.92 -9.45
N GLN A 10 47.38 22.77 -10.24
CA GLN A 10 46.46 23.78 -9.73
C GLN A 10 45.22 23.15 -9.07
N PHE A 11 44.68 22.07 -9.65
CA PHE A 11 43.52 21.37 -9.08
C PHE A 11 43.84 20.70 -7.73
N TYR A 12 45.02 20.10 -7.56
CA TYR A 12 45.44 19.58 -6.24
C TYR A 12 45.57 20.70 -5.20
N LEU A 13 46.02 21.88 -5.61
CA LEU A 13 46.11 23.05 -4.74
C LEU A 13 44.70 23.55 -4.33
N LEU A 14 43.75 23.50 -5.26
CA LEU A 14 42.34 23.78 -5.00
C LEU A 14 41.73 22.80 -3.98
N LEU A 15 41.97 21.49 -4.15
CA LEU A 15 41.53 20.46 -3.19
C LEU A 15 42.11 20.69 -1.79
N GLY A 16 43.37 21.12 -1.70
CA GLY A 16 44.00 21.50 -0.43
C GLY A 16 43.36 22.74 0.21
N ASN A 17 43.00 23.76 -0.59
CA ASN A 17 42.36 24.97 -0.10
C ASN A 17 40.92 24.73 0.40
N LEU A 18 40.21 23.77 -0.18
CA LEU A 18 38.88 23.32 0.31
C LEU A 18 38.94 22.70 1.72
N LEU A 19 40.12 22.19 2.11
CA LEU A 19 40.39 21.65 3.44
C LEU A 19 40.96 22.70 4.42
N SER A 20 41.08 23.96 4.00
CA SER A 20 41.69 25.01 4.82
C SER A 20 40.83 25.33 6.05
N PRO A 21 41.44 25.50 7.25
CA PRO A 21 40.73 26.02 8.42
C PRO A 21 40.40 27.52 8.31
N ASP A 22 40.94 28.22 7.30
CA ASP A 22 40.62 29.61 7.00
C ASP A 22 39.36 29.71 6.12
N ASN A 23 38.28 30.26 6.68
CA ASN A 23 36.99 30.43 6.02
C ASN A 23 37.07 31.26 4.72
N VAL A 24 37.97 32.24 4.64
CA VAL A 24 38.12 33.09 3.44
C VAL A 24 38.73 32.28 2.30
N VAL A 25 39.77 31.49 2.60
CA VAL A 25 40.45 30.62 1.64
C VAL A 25 39.52 29.52 1.15
N ARG A 26 38.74 28.91 2.05
CA ARG A 26 37.77 27.85 1.71
C ARG A 26 36.66 28.37 0.80
N LYS A 27 36.05 29.51 1.13
CA LYS A 27 34.96 30.10 0.33
C LYS A 27 35.41 30.48 -1.09
N GLN A 28 36.62 31.03 -1.21
CA GLN A 28 37.21 31.34 -2.52
C GLN A 28 37.51 30.06 -3.34
N ALA A 29 37.91 28.98 -2.66
CA ALA A 29 38.10 27.68 -3.30
C ALA A 29 36.77 27.05 -3.75
N GLU A 30 35.69 27.20 -2.97
CA GLU A 30 34.34 26.75 -3.35
C GLU A 30 33.84 27.48 -4.61
N GLU A 31 33.94 28.82 -4.65
CA GLU A 31 33.59 29.61 -5.85
C GLU A 31 34.42 29.19 -7.08
N THR A 32 35.72 28.95 -6.88
CA THR A 32 36.60 28.52 -7.97
C THR A 32 36.22 27.12 -8.45
N TYR A 33 35.87 26.21 -7.55
CA TYR A 33 35.42 24.86 -7.87
C TYR A 33 34.10 24.88 -8.64
N GLU A 34 33.12 25.69 -8.22
CA GLU A 34 31.81 25.73 -8.88
C GLU A 34 31.87 26.21 -10.33
N ASN A 35 32.79 27.13 -10.63
CA ASN A 35 33.01 27.64 -11.99
C ASN A 35 33.70 26.65 -12.95
N ILE A 36 34.13 25.46 -12.49
CA ILE A 36 34.71 24.44 -13.37
C ILE A 36 33.59 23.72 -14.15
N PRO A 37 33.69 23.56 -15.48
CA PRO A 37 32.70 22.81 -16.25
C PRO A 37 32.55 21.35 -15.78
N GLY A 38 31.33 20.80 -15.80
CA GLY A 38 31.02 19.45 -15.27
C GLY A 38 31.90 18.33 -15.83
N GLN A 39 32.13 18.30 -17.15
CA GLN A 39 33.04 17.33 -17.80
C GLN A 39 34.48 17.42 -17.27
N SER A 40 34.98 18.65 -17.08
CA SER A 40 36.31 18.90 -16.54
C SER A 40 36.38 18.53 -15.05
N LYS A 41 35.33 18.82 -14.27
CA LYS A 41 35.20 18.42 -12.85
C LYS A 41 35.37 16.91 -12.71
N ILE A 42 34.57 16.11 -13.43
CA ILE A 42 34.64 14.64 -13.36
C ILE A 42 36.04 14.12 -13.70
N THR A 43 36.63 14.65 -14.78
CA THR A 43 37.96 14.23 -15.24
C THR A 43 39.03 14.52 -14.19
N PHE A 44 39.05 15.73 -13.63
CA PHE A 44 40.04 16.11 -12.62
C PHE A 44 39.88 15.34 -11.31
N LEU A 45 38.63 15.10 -10.88
CA LEU A 45 38.32 14.33 -9.68
C LEU A 45 38.77 12.86 -9.83
N LEU A 46 38.42 12.20 -10.94
CA LEU A 46 38.85 10.82 -11.20
C LEU A 46 40.38 10.69 -11.26
N GLN A 47 41.06 11.65 -11.90
CA GLN A 47 42.52 11.66 -11.94
C GLN A 47 43.14 11.85 -10.55
N ALA A 48 42.56 12.70 -9.70
CA ALA A 48 43.01 12.89 -8.32
C ALA A 48 42.83 11.63 -7.48
N ILE A 49 41.68 10.96 -7.61
CA ILE A 49 41.37 9.69 -6.95
C ILE A 49 42.36 8.59 -7.36
N ARG A 50 42.66 8.49 -8.67
CA ARG A 50 43.59 7.48 -9.23
C ARG A 50 45.05 7.68 -8.80
N ASN A 51 45.47 8.90 -8.50
CA ASN A 51 46.87 9.19 -8.20
C ASN A 51 47.27 8.70 -6.79
N THR A 52 47.80 7.48 -6.71
CA THR A 52 48.26 6.88 -5.45
C THR A 52 49.47 7.60 -4.82
N THR A 53 50.10 8.54 -5.52
CA THR A 53 51.22 9.35 -5.00
C THR A 53 50.78 10.71 -4.45
N ALA A 54 49.51 11.09 -4.60
CA ALA A 54 48.95 12.32 -4.04
C ALA A 54 48.68 12.19 -2.52
N ALA A 55 48.62 13.32 -1.83
CA ALA A 55 48.25 13.39 -0.42
C ALA A 55 46.87 12.75 -0.17
N GLU A 56 46.75 11.97 0.90
CA GLU A 56 45.55 11.17 1.18
C GLU A 56 44.32 12.06 1.34
N GLU A 57 44.46 13.20 2.01
CA GLU A 57 43.39 14.16 2.26
C GLU A 57 42.83 14.74 0.96
N ALA A 58 43.70 15.01 -0.02
CA ALA A 58 43.29 15.50 -1.33
C ALA A 58 42.54 14.42 -2.13
N ARG A 59 42.98 13.15 -2.05
CA ARG A 59 42.29 12.02 -2.69
C ARG A 59 40.91 11.78 -2.07
N GLN A 60 40.82 11.84 -0.74
CA GLN A 60 39.56 11.69 -0.03
C GLN A 60 38.59 12.83 -0.34
N MET A 61 39.06 14.08 -0.38
CA MET A 61 38.25 15.23 -0.79
C MET A 61 37.74 15.09 -2.22
N ALA A 62 38.59 14.66 -3.16
CA ALA A 62 38.16 14.40 -4.53
C ALA A 62 37.08 13.30 -4.62
N ALA A 63 37.17 12.24 -3.82
CA ALA A 63 36.16 11.20 -3.77
C ALA A 63 34.80 11.71 -3.25
N VAL A 64 34.81 12.56 -2.21
CA VAL A 64 33.59 13.17 -1.65
C VAL A 64 32.93 14.10 -2.69
N LEU A 65 33.72 14.93 -3.35
CA LEU A 65 33.21 15.86 -4.37
C LEU A 65 32.65 15.14 -5.60
N LEU A 66 33.27 14.04 -6.03
CA LEU A 66 32.75 13.25 -7.16
C LEU A 66 31.43 12.56 -6.81
N ARG A 67 31.30 12.01 -5.60
CA ARG A 67 30.03 11.45 -5.13
C ARG A 67 28.95 12.53 -5.08
N ARG A 68 29.25 13.70 -4.51
CA ARG A 68 28.29 14.83 -4.45
C ARG A 68 27.83 15.24 -5.84
N LEU A 69 28.76 15.38 -6.78
CA LEU A 69 28.45 15.75 -8.17
C LEU A 69 27.54 14.72 -8.85
N LEU A 70 27.79 13.43 -8.64
CA LEU A 70 26.95 12.36 -9.17
C LEU A 70 25.63 12.21 -8.43
N SER A 71 25.46 12.79 -7.24
CA SER A 71 24.22 12.69 -6.46
C SER A 71 23.29 13.88 -6.71
N SER A 72 23.83 15.11 -6.69
CA SER A 72 23.02 16.34 -6.74
C SER A 72 22.94 16.99 -8.11
N ALA A 73 23.76 16.58 -9.08
CA ALA A 73 23.84 17.20 -10.40
C ALA A 73 24.06 16.15 -11.51
N PHE A 74 23.51 14.95 -11.31
CA PHE A 74 23.66 13.86 -12.27
C PHE A 74 23.06 14.23 -13.62
N ASP A 75 21.79 14.64 -13.65
CA ASP A 75 21.03 14.88 -14.88
C ASP A 75 21.59 16.04 -15.71
N GLU A 76 22.21 17.02 -15.05
CA GLU A 76 22.88 18.14 -15.71
C GLU A 76 24.22 17.74 -16.36
N VAL A 77 24.98 16.86 -15.70
CA VAL A 77 26.40 16.66 -16.03
C VAL A 77 26.66 15.33 -16.73
N TYR A 78 26.10 14.22 -16.26
CA TYR A 78 26.47 12.89 -16.77
C TYR A 78 25.83 12.55 -18.13
N PRO A 79 24.52 12.79 -18.37
CA PRO A 79 23.88 12.56 -19.67
C PRO A 79 24.46 13.42 -20.80
N THR A 80 24.97 14.62 -20.46
CA THR A 80 25.58 15.54 -21.44
C THR A 80 26.98 15.10 -21.90
N LEU A 81 27.58 14.10 -21.24
CA LEU A 81 28.87 13.55 -21.64
C LEU A 81 28.76 12.68 -22.89
N PRO A 82 29.77 12.70 -23.78
CA PRO A 82 29.90 11.71 -24.85
C PRO A 82 29.89 10.26 -24.33
N SER A 83 29.24 9.35 -25.07
CA SER A 83 29.06 7.94 -24.67
C SER A 83 30.38 7.20 -24.41
N ASP A 84 31.45 7.54 -25.13
CA ASP A 84 32.80 7.03 -24.91
C ASP A 84 33.39 7.50 -23.58
N VAL A 85 33.13 8.74 -23.17
CA VAL A 85 33.54 9.29 -21.87
C VAL A 85 32.76 8.63 -20.72
N GLN A 86 31.45 8.44 -20.88
CA GLN A 86 30.63 7.70 -19.90
C GLN A 86 31.15 6.28 -19.68
N THR A 87 31.47 5.58 -20.79
CA THR A 87 32.04 4.22 -20.75
C THR A 87 33.42 4.20 -20.09
N ALA A 88 34.25 5.22 -20.33
CA ALA A 88 35.56 5.36 -19.70
C ALA A 88 35.44 5.58 -18.19
N ILE A 89 34.52 6.43 -17.72
CA ILE A 89 34.26 6.66 -16.29
C ILE A 89 33.86 5.36 -15.59
N LYS A 90 32.89 4.64 -16.18
CA LYS A 90 32.45 3.32 -15.70
C LYS A 90 33.63 2.37 -15.55
N SER A 91 34.46 2.25 -16.58
CA SER A 91 35.61 1.33 -16.57
C SER A 91 36.71 1.76 -15.59
N GLU A 92 37.02 3.05 -15.50
CA GLU A 92 38.04 3.58 -14.59
C GLU A 92 37.64 3.40 -13.12
N LEU A 93 36.38 3.64 -12.75
CA LEU A 93 35.92 3.45 -11.37
C LEU A 93 36.14 2.00 -10.90
N LEU A 94 35.75 1.01 -11.71
CA LEU A 94 35.93 -0.41 -11.37
C LEU A 94 37.42 -0.75 -11.23
N MET A 95 38.26 -0.25 -12.14
CA MET A 95 39.70 -0.45 -12.09
C MET A 95 40.33 0.16 -10.83
N ILE A 96 39.93 1.37 -10.45
CA ILE A 96 40.44 2.04 -9.24
C ILE A 96 40.06 1.23 -7.99
N ILE A 97 38.84 0.69 -7.91
CA ILE A 97 38.41 -0.15 -6.78
C ILE A 97 39.32 -1.40 -6.63
N GLN A 98 39.67 -2.03 -7.75
CA GLN A 98 40.55 -3.22 -7.77
C GLN A 98 41.98 -2.90 -7.37
N MET A 99 42.52 -1.76 -7.81
CA MET A 99 43.92 -1.39 -7.59
C MET A 99 44.16 -0.70 -6.24
N GLU A 100 43.14 -0.15 -5.61
CA GLU A 100 43.27 0.53 -4.32
C GLU A 100 43.78 -0.44 -3.25
N THR A 101 44.62 0.02 -2.34
CA THR A 101 45.17 -0.78 -1.24
C THR A 101 44.61 -0.33 0.10
N GLN A 102 44.26 0.95 0.25
CA GLN A 102 43.72 1.52 1.49
C GLN A 102 42.22 1.26 1.61
N SER A 103 41.78 0.66 2.73
CA SER A 103 40.38 0.30 2.96
C SER A 103 39.45 1.52 3.07
N SER A 104 39.92 2.60 3.70
CA SER A 104 39.20 3.89 3.84
C SER A 104 38.89 4.50 2.47
N MET A 105 39.90 4.55 1.59
CA MET A 105 39.77 5.09 0.25
C MET A 105 38.91 4.18 -0.64
N ARG A 106 39.12 2.86 -0.55
CA ARG A 106 38.32 1.87 -1.30
C ARG A 106 36.82 2.00 -1.00
N LYS A 107 36.44 2.18 0.27
CA LYS A 107 35.05 2.42 0.67
C LYS A 107 34.47 3.65 -0.03
N LYS A 108 35.18 4.79 0.01
CA LYS A 108 34.73 6.03 -0.64
C LYS A 108 34.57 5.87 -2.16
N ILE A 109 35.44 5.11 -2.82
CA ILE A 109 35.33 4.83 -4.26
C ILE A 109 34.14 3.89 -4.54
N CYS A 110 33.89 2.90 -3.68
CA CYS A 110 32.68 2.07 -3.77
C CYS A 110 31.40 2.92 -3.61
N ASP A 111 31.38 3.90 -2.71
CA ASP A 111 30.24 4.81 -2.54
C ASP A 111 29.97 5.62 -3.82
N ILE A 112 31.02 6.08 -4.53
CA ILE A 112 30.89 6.75 -5.84
C ILE A 112 30.30 5.80 -6.88
N ALA A 113 30.79 4.56 -6.94
CA ALA A 113 30.29 3.56 -7.88
C ALA A 113 28.83 3.19 -7.59
N ALA A 114 28.42 3.12 -6.32
CA ALA A 114 27.03 2.89 -5.93
C ALA A 114 26.12 4.06 -6.35
N GLU A 115 26.57 5.30 -6.15
CA GLU A 115 25.85 6.50 -6.61
C GLU A 115 25.65 6.50 -8.12
N LEU A 116 26.72 6.22 -8.89
CA LEU A 116 26.64 6.11 -10.34
C LEU A 116 25.71 4.99 -10.79
N ALA A 117 25.75 3.83 -10.12
CA ALA A 117 24.90 2.70 -10.45
C ALA A 117 23.41 3.03 -10.21
N ARG A 118 23.09 3.78 -9.14
CA ARG A 118 21.71 4.22 -8.84
C ARG A 118 21.13 5.10 -9.93
N ASN A 119 21.91 6.05 -10.46
CA ASN A 119 21.44 6.97 -11.49
C ASN A 119 21.45 6.39 -12.92
N LEU A 120 21.96 5.17 -13.08
CA LEU A 120 21.97 4.44 -14.36
C LEU A 120 20.85 3.40 -14.44
N ILE A 121 19.81 3.59 -13.64
CA ILE A 121 18.58 2.81 -13.65
C ILE A 121 17.54 3.66 -14.35
N ASP A 122 16.91 3.13 -15.40
CA ASP A 122 15.77 3.80 -16.02
C ASP A 122 14.46 3.53 -15.26
N GLU A 123 13.39 4.25 -15.62
CA GLU A 123 12.05 4.12 -15.02
C GLU A 123 11.47 2.70 -15.09
N ASP A 124 11.93 1.89 -16.06
CA ASP A 124 11.55 0.48 -16.22
C ASP A 124 12.42 -0.48 -15.36
N GLY A 125 13.33 0.05 -14.54
CA GLY A 125 14.23 -0.73 -13.69
C GLY A 125 15.34 -1.46 -14.44
N ASN A 126 15.69 -1.03 -15.67
CA ASN A 126 16.79 -1.62 -16.42
C ASN A 126 18.13 -0.95 -16.08
N ASN A 127 19.14 -1.79 -15.85
CA ASN A 127 20.48 -1.34 -15.52
C ASN A 127 21.29 -1.02 -16.78
N GLN A 128 21.70 0.25 -16.93
CA GLN A 128 22.52 0.78 -18.02
C GLN A 128 24.04 0.60 -17.79
N TRP A 129 24.43 -0.20 -16.79
CA TRP A 129 25.81 -0.55 -16.44
C TRP A 129 25.99 -2.05 -16.11
N PRO A 130 25.88 -2.94 -17.11
CA PRO A 130 26.00 -4.38 -16.91
C PRO A 130 27.39 -4.82 -16.42
N GLU A 131 28.46 -4.09 -16.75
CA GLU A 131 29.82 -4.36 -16.27
C GLU A 131 29.98 -4.09 -14.78
N GLY A 132 29.31 -3.05 -14.25
CA GLY A 132 29.30 -2.74 -12.83
C GLY A 132 28.60 -3.85 -12.03
N LEU A 133 27.48 -4.34 -12.57
CA LEU A 133 26.78 -5.49 -12.00
C LEU A 133 27.67 -6.75 -11.98
N LYS A 134 28.33 -7.04 -13.11
CA LYS A 134 29.29 -8.15 -13.20
C LYS A 134 30.45 -7.99 -12.20
N PHE A 135 30.98 -6.78 -12.08
CA PHE A 135 32.05 -6.48 -11.13
C PHE A 135 31.62 -6.69 -9.67
N LEU A 136 30.39 -6.34 -9.31
CA LEU A 136 29.84 -6.59 -7.98
C LEU A 136 29.73 -8.09 -7.70
N PHE A 137 29.28 -8.88 -8.68
CA PHE A 137 29.28 -10.34 -8.58
C PHE A 137 30.70 -10.91 -8.39
N ASP A 138 31.67 -10.36 -9.11
CA ASP A 138 33.07 -10.79 -9.02
C ASP A 138 33.77 -10.30 -7.73
N SER A 139 33.24 -9.26 -7.07
CA SER A 139 33.85 -8.59 -5.91
C SER A 139 33.20 -8.90 -4.57
N VAL A 140 32.10 -9.67 -4.54
CA VAL A 140 31.29 -10.09 -3.38
C VAL A 140 31.37 -9.12 -2.19
N THR A 141 30.82 -7.92 -2.35
CA THR A 141 30.45 -7.07 -1.21
C THR A 141 29.00 -7.39 -0.86
N CYS A 142 28.78 -8.23 0.16
CA CYS A 142 27.43 -8.70 0.52
C CYS A 142 26.43 -7.54 0.73
N ASN A 143 26.87 -6.39 1.26
CA ASN A 143 26.02 -5.22 1.44
C ASN A 143 25.45 -4.66 0.13
N ALA A 144 26.25 -4.61 -0.95
CA ALA A 144 25.79 -4.11 -2.24
C ALA A 144 24.77 -5.06 -2.86
N VAL A 145 24.98 -6.37 -2.72
CA VAL A 145 24.03 -7.38 -3.20
C VAL A 145 22.69 -7.28 -2.46
N GLY A 146 22.72 -7.11 -1.12
CA GLY A 146 21.52 -6.93 -0.32
C GLY A 146 20.75 -5.67 -0.69
N GLN A 147 21.44 -4.53 -0.82
CA GLN A 147 20.80 -3.27 -1.21
C GLN A 147 20.22 -3.34 -2.63
N MET A 148 20.95 -3.93 -3.59
CA MET A 148 20.42 -4.13 -4.93
C MET A 148 19.20 -5.06 -4.96
N ALA A 149 19.11 -6.02 -4.05
CA ALA A 149 17.95 -6.88 -3.99
C ALA A 149 16.68 -6.11 -3.60
N THR A 150 16.81 -5.13 -2.71
CA THR A 150 15.70 -4.26 -2.29
C THR A 150 15.40 -3.18 -3.33
N ASP A 151 16.39 -2.39 -3.75
CA ASP A 151 16.18 -1.23 -4.65
C ASP A 151 15.68 -1.63 -6.04
N PHE A 152 16.01 -2.84 -6.50
CA PHE A 152 15.66 -3.34 -7.84
C PHE A 152 14.63 -4.48 -7.80
N ALA A 153 13.92 -4.62 -6.69
CA ALA A 153 12.85 -5.60 -6.55
C ALA A 153 11.67 -5.31 -7.50
N PRO A 154 10.95 -6.33 -8.01
CA PRO A 154 11.29 -7.75 -8.05
C PRO A 154 12.16 -8.13 -9.28
N GLY A 155 12.62 -7.13 -10.04
CA GLY A 155 13.35 -7.31 -11.30
C GLY A 155 14.70 -8.00 -11.12
N PHE A 156 15.40 -7.68 -10.02
CA PHE A 156 16.68 -8.28 -9.67
C PHE A 156 16.55 -9.78 -9.38
N GLN A 157 15.54 -10.16 -8.60
CA GLN A 157 15.25 -11.55 -8.25
C GLN A 157 14.91 -12.35 -9.50
N LYS A 158 14.06 -11.80 -10.39
CA LYS A 158 13.71 -12.41 -11.69
C LYS A 158 14.93 -12.70 -12.58
N LYS A 159 15.92 -11.80 -12.60
CA LYS A 159 17.05 -11.89 -13.55
C LYS A 159 18.27 -12.63 -12.99
N PHE A 160 18.51 -12.59 -11.67
CA PHE A 160 19.80 -12.98 -11.09
C PHE A 160 19.73 -14.05 -10.00
N HIS A 161 18.55 -14.62 -9.70
CA HIS A 161 18.35 -15.60 -8.62
C HIS A 161 19.40 -16.72 -8.57
N GLU A 162 19.73 -17.35 -9.70
CA GLU A 162 20.65 -18.48 -9.73
C GLU A 162 22.06 -18.11 -9.27
N LYS A 163 22.58 -16.97 -9.73
CA LYS A 163 23.93 -16.49 -9.40
C LYS A 163 24.00 -15.93 -7.99
N VAL A 164 22.99 -15.13 -7.61
CA VAL A 164 22.95 -14.46 -6.30
C VAL A 164 22.84 -15.50 -5.19
N ILE A 165 21.86 -16.42 -5.27
CA ILE A 165 21.65 -17.43 -4.23
C ILE A 165 22.89 -18.32 -4.08
N ALA A 166 23.48 -18.77 -5.19
CA ALA A 166 24.68 -19.61 -5.14
C ALA A 166 25.88 -18.88 -4.49
N ALA A 167 26.13 -17.62 -4.86
CA ALA A 167 27.24 -16.83 -4.32
C ALA A 167 27.04 -16.51 -2.84
N LEU A 168 25.83 -16.14 -2.43
CA LEU A 168 25.52 -15.85 -1.02
C LEU A 168 25.67 -17.12 -0.17
N LEU A 169 25.13 -18.26 -0.62
CA LEU A 169 25.26 -19.53 0.09
C LEU A 169 26.73 -19.94 0.26
N GLN A 170 27.53 -19.89 -0.81
CA GLN A 170 28.97 -20.19 -0.74
C GLN A 170 29.69 -19.26 0.26
N THR A 171 29.32 -17.97 0.28
CA THR A 171 29.93 -16.99 1.18
C THR A 171 29.53 -17.22 2.64
N MET A 172 28.32 -17.71 2.90
CA MET A 172 27.86 -18.08 4.24
C MET A 172 28.58 -19.32 4.78
N GLU A 173 29.05 -20.22 3.90
CA GLU A 173 29.79 -21.42 4.28
C GLU A 173 31.29 -21.16 4.55
N ASP A 174 31.87 -20.09 4.00
CA ASP A 174 33.30 -19.77 4.16
C ASP A 174 33.64 -19.41 5.62
N GLN A 175 34.23 -20.35 6.35
CA GLN A 175 34.58 -20.22 7.77
C GLN A 175 35.69 -19.21 8.06
N GLY A 176 36.31 -18.61 7.04
CA GLY A 176 37.43 -17.69 7.20
C GLY A 176 37.09 -16.38 7.94
N ASN A 177 35.84 -15.91 7.88
CA ASN A 177 35.44 -14.64 8.49
C ASN A 177 33.95 -14.57 8.89
N GLN A 178 33.67 -14.57 10.20
CA GLN A 178 32.31 -14.50 10.74
C GLN A 178 31.53 -13.25 10.31
N ARG A 179 32.19 -12.10 10.09
CA ARG A 179 31.49 -10.87 9.65
C ARG A 179 30.99 -10.99 8.22
N VAL A 180 31.77 -11.61 7.35
CA VAL A 180 31.41 -11.83 5.94
C VAL A 180 30.23 -12.81 5.86
N GLN A 181 30.26 -13.91 6.61
CA GLN A 181 29.13 -14.83 6.71
C GLN A 181 27.83 -14.13 7.16
N ALA A 182 27.93 -13.29 8.20
CA ALA A 182 26.78 -12.56 8.73
C ALA A 182 26.20 -11.57 7.70
N HIS A 183 27.04 -10.85 6.95
CA HIS A 183 26.55 -9.94 5.90
C HIS A 183 26.01 -10.69 4.68
N ALA A 184 26.54 -11.87 4.35
CA ALA A 184 25.97 -12.70 3.29
C ALA A 184 24.57 -13.21 3.66
N ALA A 185 24.38 -13.62 4.92
CA ALA A 185 23.07 -13.98 5.46
C ALA A 185 22.10 -12.78 5.46
N ALA A 186 22.59 -11.58 5.82
CA ALA A 186 21.80 -10.35 5.74
C ALA A 186 21.37 -10.03 4.31
N ALA A 187 22.28 -10.12 3.35
CA ALA A 187 21.96 -9.92 1.94
C ALA A 187 20.97 -10.96 1.39
N LEU A 188 21.00 -12.18 1.92
CA LEU A 188 20.03 -13.22 1.57
C LEU A 188 18.63 -12.88 2.08
N ILE A 189 18.50 -12.25 3.25
CA ILE A 189 17.20 -11.78 3.79
C ILE A 189 16.57 -10.78 2.82
N ASN A 190 17.29 -9.69 2.48
CA ASN A 190 16.82 -8.71 1.51
C ASN A 190 16.46 -9.35 0.16
N PHE A 191 17.22 -10.37 -0.26
CA PHE A 191 16.89 -11.10 -1.49
C PHE A 191 15.59 -11.86 -1.40
N THR A 192 15.33 -12.55 -0.28
CA THR A 192 14.17 -13.44 -0.14
C THR A 192 12.88 -12.71 0.25
N GLU A 193 12.96 -11.59 0.98
CA GLU A 193 11.78 -10.76 1.31
C GLU A 193 11.07 -10.26 0.04
N ASP A 194 11.83 -9.75 -0.91
CA ASP A 194 11.29 -9.19 -2.16
C ASP A 194 11.23 -10.22 -3.32
N CYS A 195 11.47 -11.50 -3.04
CA CYS A 195 11.45 -12.55 -4.05
C CYS A 195 10.03 -13.10 -4.28
N PRO A 196 9.51 -13.07 -5.52
CA PRO A 196 8.28 -13.76 -5.84
C PRO A 196 8.34 -15.25 -5.45
N LYS A 197 7.35 -15.72 -4.68
CA LYS A 197 7.25 -17.12 -4.22
C LYS A 197 7.48 -18.15 -5.34
N SER A 198 6.95 -17.89 -6.53
CA SER A 198 7.12 -18.76 -7.71
C SER A 198 8.58 -18.96 -8.14
N LEU A 199 9.45 -17.97 -7.89
CA LEU A 199 10.88 -18.03 -8.19
C LEU A 199 11.71 -18.66 -7.08
N LEU A 200 11.27 -18.58 -5.82
CA LEU A 200 11.98 -19.16 -4.69
C LEU A 200 11.82 -20.69 -4.62
N ILE A 201 10.62 -21.20 -4.95
CA ILE A 201 10.25 -22.63 -4.82
C ILE A 201 11.29 -23.60 -5.43
N PRO A 202 11.80 -23.38 -6.66
CA PRO A 202 12.79 -24.28 -7.28
C PRO A 202 14.11 -24.41 -6.48
N TYR A 203 14.47 -23.40 -5.70
CA TYR A 203 15.70 -23.35 -4.91
C TYR A 203 15.50 -23.75 -3.44
N LEU A 204 14.24 -23.86 -3.00
CA LEU A 204 13.87 -23.96 -1.59
C LEU A 204 14.56 -25.14 -0.87
N ASP A 205 14.56 -26.33 -1.47
CA ASP A 205 15.19 -27.52 -0.87
C ASP A 205 16.69 -27.31 -0.66
N ASN A 206 17.38 -26.74 -1.65
CA ASN A 206 18.81 -26.47 -1.56
C ASN A 206 19.10 -25.40 -0.49
N LEU A 207 18.34 -24.30 -0.51
CA LEU A 207 18.47 -23.18 0.41
C LEU A 207 18.28 -23.63 1.87
N VAL A 208 17.20 -24.37 2.12
CA VAL A 208 16.86 -24.91 3.44
C VAL A 208 17.94 -25.84 3.97
N LYS A 209 18.46 -26.75 3.14
CA LYS A 209 19.53 -27.68 3.56
C LYS A 209 20.79 -26.96 4.00
N HIS A 210 21.19 -25.92 3.25
CA HIS A 210 22.37 -25.10 3.59
C HIS A 210 22.14 -24.31 4.88
N LEU A 211 21.00 -23.62 5.00
CA LEU A 211 20.64 -22.87 6.21
C LEU A 211 20.59 -23.76 7.46
N HIS A 212 20.01 -24.95 7.36
CA HIS A 212 19.99 -25.92 8.46
C HIS A 212 21.40 -26.37 8.86
N SER A 213 22.25 -26.70 7.89
CA SER A 213 23.65 -27.08 8.16
C SER A 213 24.40 -25.99 8.93
N ILE A 214 24.30 -24.75 8.45
CA ILE A 214 24.95 -23.59 9.08
C ILE A 214 24.37 -23.34 10.48
N MET A 215 23.05 -23.39 10.63
CA MET A 215 22.39 -23.19 11.93
C MET A 215 22.88 -24.19 12.98
N VAL A 216 22.93 -25.48 12.64
CA VAL A 216 23.39 -26.53 13.57
C VAL A 216 24.85 -26.31 13.97
N LEU A 217 25.72 -25.97 13.02
CA LEU A 217 27.13 -25.67 13.30
C LEU A 217 27.28 -24.45 14.21
N LYS A 218 26.57 -23.35 13.90
CA LYS A 218 26.64 -22.12 14.69
C LYS A 218 26.01 -22.24 16.07
N LEU A 219 25.00 -23.09 16.22
CA LEU A 219 24.45 -23.44 17.53
C LEU A 219 25.49 -24.18 18.40
N GLN A 220 26.28 -25.10 17.82
CA GLN A 220 27.38 -25.75 18.56
C GLN A 220 28.46 -24.74 18.97
N GLU A 221 28.81 -23.79 18.08
CA GLU A 221 29.76 -22.71 18.40
C GLU A 221 29.24 -21.80 19.52
N LEU A 222 27.94 -21.47 19.53
CA LEU A 222 27.29 -20.72 20.61
C LEU A 222 27.46 -21.43 21.95
N ILE A 223 27.15 -22.73 22.01
CA ILE A 223 27.26 -23.52 23.24
C ILE A 223 28.71 -23.60 23.74
N GLN A 224 29.69 -23.72 22.83
CA GLN A 224 31.10 -23.89 23.20
C GLN A 224 31.83 -22.58 23.52
N LYS A 225 31.52 -21.50 22.80
CA LYS A 225 32.30 -20.25 22.78
C LYS A 225 31.48 -18.99 23.03
N GLY A 226 30.15 -19.08 23.06
CA GLY A 226 29.26 -17.91 23.19
C GLY A 226 29.17 -17.05 21.92
N THR A 227 29.59 -17.56 20.75
CA THR A 227 29.56 -16.80 19.49
C THR A 227 28.17 -16.85 18.85
N LYS A 228 27.53 -15.68 18.67
CA LYS A 228 26.14 -15.56 18.20
C LYS A 228 25.94 -14.82 16.87
N LEU A 229 26.89 -13.98 16.44
CA LEU A 229 26.72 -13.02 15.33
C LEU A 229 26.15 -13.64 14.03
N VAL A 230 26.70 -14.77 13.60
CA VAL A 230 26.24 -15.45 12.37
C VAL A 230 24.90 -16.14 12.61
N LEU A 231 24.70 -16.72 13.80
CA LEU A 231 23.48 -17.42 14.14
C LEU A 231 22.27 -16.48 14.15
N GLU A 232 22.44 -15.25 14.67
CA GLU A 232 21.41 -14.21 14.66
C GLU A 232 20.91 -13.93 13.24
N GLN A 233 21.81 -13.85 12.25
CA GLN A 233 21.43 -13.58 10.86
C GLN A 233 20.85 -14.83 10.18
N VAL A 234 21.41 -16.02 10.42
CA VAL A 234 20.90 -17.28 9.84
C VAL A 234 19.47 -17.56 10.29
N VAL A 235 19.15 -17.32 11.56
CA VAL A 235 17.78 -17.46 12.08
C VAL A 235 16.81 -16.52 11.36
N THR A 236 17.20 -15.26 11.14
CA THR A 236 16.37 -14.31 10.37
C THR A 236 16.27 -14.71 8.89
N SER A 237 17.33 -15.20 8.26
CA SER A 237 17.26 -15.74 6.89
C SER A 237 16.30 -16.92 6.76
N ILE A 238 16.28 -17.84 7.75
CA ILE A 238 15.31 -18.95 7.77
C ILE A 238 13.88 -18.41 7.90
N ALA A 239 13.68 -17.40 8.74
CA ALA A 239 12.37 -16.77 8.93
C ALA A 239 11.84 -16.16 7.62
N SER A 240 12.67 -15.37 6.93
CA SER A 240 12.34 -14.76 5.63
C SER A 240 12.05 -15.82 4.56
N VAL A 241 12.87 -16.86 4.45
CA VAL A 241 12.62 -17.97 3.51
C VAL A 241 11.31 -18.69 3.80
N ALA A 242 10.98 -18.91 5.08
CA ALA A 242 9.74 -19.57 5.47
C ALA A 242 8.52 -18.70 5.13
N ASP A 243 8.57 -17.41 5.44
CA ASP A 243 7.49 -16.46 5.17
C ASP A 243 7.19 -16.38 3.67
N THR A 244 8.21 -16.22 2.82
CA THR A 244 8.05 -16.19 1.35
C THR A 244 7.59 -17.54 0.77
N ALA A 245 7.97 -18.66 1.39
CA ALA A 245 7.62 -20.00 0.89
C ALA A 245 6.19 -20.44 1.26
N GLU A 246 5.61 -19.86 2.32
CA GLU A 246 4.28 -20.18 2.85
C GLU A 246 4.06 -21.71 2.99
N GLU A 247 3.00 -22.27 2.40
CA GLU A 247 2.66 -23.68 2.53
C GLU A 247 3.73 -24.62 1.94
N LYS A 248 4.63 -24.11 1.10
CA LYS A 248 5.76 -24.90 0.57
C LYS A 248 6.84 -25.15 1.61
N PHE A 249 6.80 -24.47 2.77
CA PHE A 249 7.74 -24.68 3.85
C PHE A 249 7.37 -25.87 4.77
N VAL A 250 6.13 -26.37 4.69
CA VAL A 250 5.62 -27.48 5.53
C VAL A 250 6.56 -28.70 5.61
N PRO A 251 7.18 -29.20 4.51
CA PRO A 251 8.07 -30.36 4.56
C PRO A 251 9.35 -30.14 5.39
N TYR A 252 9.73 -28.89 5.64
CA TYR A 252 10.96 -28.53 6.33
C TYR A 252 10.74 -28.12 7.78
N TYR A 253 9.48 -28.03 8.22
CA TYR A 253 9.13 -27.61 9.59
C TYR A 253 9.89 -28.41 10.67
N ASP A 254 9.86 -29.75 10.55
CA ASP A 254 10.45 -30.67 11.53
C ASP A 254 11.98 -30.60 11.56
N LEU A 255 12.61 -29.97 10.55
CA LEU A 255 14.06 -29.78 10.46
C LEU A 255 14.55 -28.65 11.37
N PHE A 256 13.75 -27.58 11.53
CA PHE A 256 14.18 -26.37 12.25
C PHE A 256 13.54 -26.22 13.63
N MET A 257 12.25 -26.55 13.76
CA MET A 257 11.47 -26.23 14.96
C MET A 257 12.11 -26.72 16.27
N PRO A 258 12.63 -27.97 16.37
CA PRO A 258 13.27 -28.44 17.60
C PRO A 258 14.51 -27.62 17.98
N SER A 259 15.34 -27.25 17.01
CA SER A 259 16.55 -26.45 17.26
C SER A 259 16.20 -25.02 17.67
N LEU A 260 15.18 -24.42 17.06
CA LEU A 260 14.72 -23.08 17.42
C LEU A 260 14.14 -23.04 18.84
N LYS A 261 13.30 -24.03 19.22
CA LYS A 261 12.82 -24.15 20.62
C LYS A 261 13.99 -24.26 21.60
N HIS A 262 15.01 -25.06 21.28
CA HIS A 262 16.20 -25.21 22.10
C HIS A 262 16.98 -23.88 22.26
N ILE A 263 17.07 -23.07 21.21
CA ILE A 263 17.72 -21.74 21.29
C ILE A 263 16.96 -20.84 22.27
N VAL A 264 15.63 -20.75 22.17
CA VAL A 264 14.82 -19.91 23.07
C VAL A 264 14.94 -20.34 24.53
N GLU A 265 14.97 -21.65 24.79
CA GLU A 265 15.13 -22.20 26.14
C GLU A 265 16.47 -21.88 26.79
N ASN A 266 17.55 -21.76 26.01
CA ASN A 266 18.91 -21.62 26.51
C ASN A 266 19.46 -20.18 26.42
N ALA A 267 18.91 -19.34 25.53
CA ALA A 267 19.31 -17.95 25.33
C ALA A 267 18.74 -17.01 26.41
N VAL A 268 18.93 -17.33 27.70
CA VAL A 268 18.38 -16.57 28.84
C VAL A 268 19.27 -15.43 29.34
N GLN A 269 20.53 -15.39 28.88
CA GLN A 269 21.52 -14.38 29.28
C GLN A 269 21.20 -13.02 28.64
N LYS A 270 21.55 -11.91 29.31
CA LYS A 270 21.28 -10.55 28.80
C LYS A 270 21.88 -10.33 27.42
N GLU A 271 23.08 -10.85 27.18
CA GLU A 271 23.77 -10.72 25.91
C GLU A 271 23.04 -11.47 24.78
N LEU A 272 22.22 -12.48 25.08
CA LEU A 272 21.54 -13.31 24.08
C LEU A 272 20.08 -12.87 23.82
N ARG A 273 19.62 -11.77 24.43
CA ARG A 273 18.24 -11.27 24.27
C ARG A 273 17.85 -11.03 22.82
N LEU A 274 18.73 -10.41 22.02
CA LEU A 274 18.48 -10.17 20.60
C LEU A 274 18.34 -11.49 19.81
N LEU A 275 19.25 -12.44 20.03
CA LEU A 275 19.16 -13.78 19.44
C LEU A 275 17.84 -14.47 19.83
N ARG A 276 17.45 -14.38 21.10
CA ARG A 276 16.18 -14.94 21.58
C ARG A 276 14.98 -14.30 20.87
N GLY A 277 14.93 -12.97 20.77
CA GLY A 277 13.89 -12.23 20.05
C GLY A 277 13.77 -12.64 18.58
N LYS A 278 14.88 -12.65 17.84
CA LYS A 278 14.93 -13.10 16.44
C LYS A 278 14.49 -14.56 16.27
N THR A 279 14.82 -15.42 17.23
CA THR A 279 14.41 -16.83 17.22
C THR A 279 12.91 -16.98 17.47
N ILE A 280 12.35 -16.20 18.41
CA ILE A 280 10.91 -16.13 18.66
C ILE A 280 10.16 -15.69 17.39
N GLU A 281 10.67 -14.66 16.72
CA GLU A 281 10.14 -14.22 15.43
C GLU A 281 10.18 -15.33 14.39
N CYS A 282 11.34 -15.98 14.20
CA CYS A 282 11.50 -17.09 13.27
C CYS A 282 10.49 -18.22 13.52
N ILE A 283 10.29 -18.64 14.78
CA ILE A 283 9.30 -19.64 15.15
C ILE A 283 7.89 -19.20 14.76
N SER A 284 7.53 -17.95 15.06
CA SER A 284 6.20 -17.41 14.76
C SER A 284 5.93 -17.26 13.26
N LEU A 285 6.92 -16.87 12.45
CA LEU A 285 6.82 -16.77 11.00
C LEU A 285 6.74 -18.16 10.33
N ILE A 286 7.55 -19.12 10.77
CA ILE A 286 7.42 -20.52 10.33
C ILE A 286 6.01 -21.04 10.66
N GLY A 287 5.50 -20.78 11.87
CA GLY A 287 4.16 -21.17 12.28
C GLY A 287 3.06 -20.57 11.42
N LEU A 288 3.23 -19.31 10.99
CA LEU A 288 2.31 -18.63 10.10
C LEU A 288 2.34 -19.23 8.69
N ALA A 289 3.53 -19.44 8.14
CA ALA A 289 3.75 -20.00 6.80
C ALA A 289 3.17 -21.42 6.64
N VAL A 290 3.38 -22.30 7.63
CA VAL A 290 2.88 -23.69 7.56
C VAL A 290 1.41 -23.83 7.92
N GLY A 291 0.81 -22.78 8.47
CA GLY A 291 -0.58 -22.73 8.91
C GLY A 291 -0.86 -23.51 10.20
N LYS A 292 -2.10 -23.31 10.69
CA LYS A 292 -2.58 -23.82 11.98
C LYS A 292 -2.41 -25.33 12.13
N GLU A 293 -2.79 -26.12 11.13
CA GLU A 293 -2.84 -27.58 11.24
C GLU A 293 -1.46 -28.18 11.59
N LYS A 294 -0.39 -27.72 10.93
CA LYS A 294 0.97 -28.19 11.20
C LYS A 294 1.51 -27.60 12.51
N PHE A 295 1.30 -26.30 12.74
CA PHE A 295 1.87 -25.61 13.90
C PHE A 295 1.27 -26.02 15.25
N MET A 296 0.03 -26.51 15.29
CA MET A 296 -0.67 -26.91 16.53
C MET A 296 0.07 -27.98 17.35
N GLN A 297 0.97 -28.75 16.74
CA GLN A 297 1.79 -29.76 17.42
C GLN A 297 2.74 -29.15 18.45
N ASP A 298 3.26 -27.95 18.17
CA ASP A 298 4.23 -27.25 19.00
C ASP A 298 3.68 -25.94 19.60
N ALA A 299 2.48 -25.51 19.19
CA ALA A 299 1.90 -24.22 19.58
C ALA A 299 1.82 -24.03 21.11
N SER A 300 1.42 -25.06 21.86
CA SER A 300 1.37 -24.99 23.34
C SER A 300 2.76 -24.80 23.95
N ASP A 301 3.75 -25.56 23.48
CA ASP A 301 5.13 -25.47 23.98
C ASP A 301 5.72 -24.09 23.69
N VAL A 302 5.56 -23.61 22.44
CA VAL A 302 6.03 -22.30 22.02
C VAL A 302 5.36 -21.19 22.82
N MET A 303 4.04 -21.26 23.03
CA MET A 303 3.34 -20.28 23.87
C MET A 303 3.85 -20.29 25.31
N GLN A 304 4.12 -21.47 25.90
CA GLN A 304 4.72 -21.53 27.23
C GLN A 304 6.13 -20.93 27.27
N LEU A 305 6.94 -21.11 26.22
CA LEU A 305 8.26 -20.47 26.11
C LEU A 305 8.16 -18.94 26.04
N LEU A 306 7.21 -18.42 25.27
CA LEU A 306 6.92 -16.98 25.20
C LEU A 306 6.47 -16.45 26.56
N LEU A 307 5.56 -17.15 27.24
CA LEU A 307 5.06 -16.74 28.55
C LEU A 307 6.11 -16.84 29.66
N LYS A 308 7.01 -17.84 29.61
CA LYS A 308 8.13 -17.94 30.55
C LYS A 308 9.12 -16.80 30.34
N THR A 309 9.35 -16.43 29.08
CA THR A 309 10.13 -15.25 28.73
C THR A 309 9.45 -13.97 29.22
N GLN A 310 8.10 -13.96 29.25
CA GLN A 310 7.25 -12.87 29.73
C GLN A 310 7.20 -12.72 31.25
N THR A 311 7.37 -13.79 32.04
CA THR A 311 7.34 -13.64 33.51
C THR A 311 8.50 -12.81 34.05
N ASP A 312 9.58 -12.68 33.29
CA ASP A 312 10.71 -11.77 33.57
C ASP A 312 10.43 -10.31 33.10
N PHE A 313 9.33 -10.04 32.41
CA PHE A 313 9.01 -8.77 31.73
C PHE A 313 8.61 -7.64 32.68
N ASN A 314 8.16 -7.97 33.90
CA ASN A 314 7.98 -6.97 34.96
C ASN A 314 9.34 -6.44 35.48
N ASP A 315 10.43 -7.16 35.22
CA ASP A 315 11.81 -6.80 35.58
C ASP A 315 12.64 -6.35 34.36
N MET A 316 12.02 -6.22 33.17
CA MET A 316 12.67 -5.71 31.97
C MET A 316 12.61 -4.17 31.91
N GLU A 317 13.69 -3.57 31.43
CA GLU A 317 13.76 -2.13 31.14
C GLU A 317 12.84 -1.81 29.95
N ASP A 318 12.28 -0.60 29.91
CA ASP A 318 11.29 -0.22 28.89
C ASP A 318 11.88 -0.17 27.46
N ASP A 319 13.21 -0.15 27.33
CA ASP A 319 13.99 -0.17 26.08
C ASP A 319 14.60 -1.54 25.75
N ASP A 320 14.14 -2.63 26.40
CA ASP A 320 14.66 -3.96 26.13
C ASP A 320 14.34 -4.41 24.69
N PRO A 321 15.35 -4.72 23.84
CA PRO A 321 15.16 -4.96 22.41
C PRO A 321 14.31 -6.19 22.08
N GLN A 322 14.01 -7.06 23.05
CA GLN A 322 13.14 -8.22 22.83
C GLN A 322 11.64 -7.91 22.87
N ILE A 323 11.25 -6.75 23.41
CA ILE A 323 9.84 -6.37 23.59
C ILE A 323 9.11 -6.36 22.24
N SER A 324 9.70 -5.73 21.22
CA SER A 324 9.14 -5.65 19.86
C SER A 324 8.93 -7.04 19.24
N TYR A 325 9.94 -7.91 19.30
CA TYR A 325 9.85 -9.28 18.77
C TYR A 325 8.77 -10.12 19.47
N MET A 326 8.60 -9.96 20.79
CA MET A 326 7.57 -10.67 21.55
C MET A 326 6.17 -10.20 21.18
N ILE A 327 5.99 -8.87 21.07
CA ILE A 327 4.71 -8.27 20.68
C ILE A 327 4.31 -8.77 19.28
N SER A 328 5.20 -8.68 18.30
CA SER A 328 4.97 -9.19 16.94
C SER A 328 4.70 -10.70 16.89
N ALA A 329 5.40 -11.48 17.72
CA ALA A 329 5.14 -12.91 17.80
C ALA A 329 3.73 -13.22 18.33
N TRP A 330 3.21 -12.51 19.35
CA TRP A 330 1.84 -12.72 19.82
C TRP A 330 0.80 -12.42 18.76
N ALA A 331 1.00 -11.38 17.94
CA ALA A 331 0.10 -11.05 16.84
C ALA A 331 0.03 -12.20 15.82
N ARG A 332 1.20 -12.73 15.42
CA ARG A 332 1.27 -13.91 14.53
C ARG A 332 0.63 -15.15 15.17
N MET A 333 0.87 -15.41 16.45
CA MET A 333 0.21 -16.51 17.18
C MET A 333 -1.31 -16.35 17.22
N CYS A 334 -1.82 -15.14 17.38
CA CYS A 334 -3.25 -14.87 17.32
C CYS A 334 -3.82 -15.18 15.92
N LYS A 335 -3.15 -14.74 14.86
CA LYS A 335 -3.54 -15.03 13.46
C LYS A 335 -3.54 -16.54 13.17
N ILE A 336 -2.56 -17.30 13.69
CA ILE A 336 -2.47 -18.76 13.51
C ILE A 336 -3.56 -19.50 14.29
N LEU A 337 -3.73 -19.18 15.58
CA LEU A 337 -4.63 -19.92 16.47
C LEU A 337 -6.10 -19.52 16.30
N GLY A 338 -6.35 -18.29 15.84
CA GLY A 338 -7.68 -17.70 15.73
C GLY A 338 -8.38 -17.66 17.08
N LYS A 339 -9.61 -18.19 17.14
CA LYS A 339 -10.44 -18.19 18.36
C LYS A 339 -9.80 -18.90 19.56
N GLU A 340 -8.90 -19.86 19.33
CA GLU A 340 -8.20 -20.58 20.40
C GLU A 340 -7.16 -19.71 21.12
N PHE A 341 -6.79 -18.57 20.55
CA PHE A 341 -5.90 -17.60 21.19
C PHE A 341 -6.54 -16.91 22.41
N GLN A 342 -7.87 -16.94 22.53
CA GLN A 342 -8.62 -16.25 23.58
C GLN A 342 -8.12 -16.57 25.00
N GLN A 343 -7.66 -17.80 25.25
CA GLN A 343 -7.13 -18.23 26.55
C GLN A 343 -5.84 -17.51 26.96
N TYR A 344 -5.08 -16.97 26.01
CA TYR A 344 -3.81 -16.29 26.24
C TYR A 344 -3.96 -14.77 26.41
N LEU A 345 -5.11 -14.19 26.02
CA LEU A 345 -5.39 -12.76 26.14
C LEU A 345 -5.13 -12.18 27.54
N PRO A 346 -5.54 -12.82 28.65
CA PRO A 346 -5.29 -12.26 29.99
C PRO A 346 -3.81 -12.05 30.31
N VAL A 347 -2.92 -12.82 29.68
CA VAL A 347 -1.47 -12.74 29.93
C VAL A 347 -0.78 -11.80 28.95
N VAL A 348 -1.26 -11.70 27.71
CA VAL A 348 -0.68 -10.87 26.64
C VAL A 348 -1.13 -9.40 26.74
N MET A 349 -2.37 -9.15 27.16
CA MET A 349 -2.95 -7.80 27.13
C MET A 349 -2.28 -6.82 28.10
N GLY A 350 -1.87 -7.25 29.29
CA GLY A 350 -1.23 -6.36 30.27
C GLY A 350 0.05 -5.70 29.74
N PRO A 351 1.04 -6.49 29.29
CA PRO A 351 2.27 -5.99 28.66
C PRO A 351 2.00 -5.13 27.43
N LEU A 352 1.11 -5.58 26.55
CA LEU A 352 0.75 -4.86 25.33
C LEU A 352 0.19 -3.46 25.64
N MET A 353 -0.72 -3.36 26.62
CA MET A 353 -1.28 -2.09 27.07
C MET A 353 -0.23 -1.19 27.75
N LYS A 354 0.76 -1.78 28.44
CA LYS A 354 1.88 -1.01 29.02
C LYS A 354 2.68 -0.33 27.91
N THR A 355 3.08 -1.08 26.87
CA THR A 355 3.84 -0.55 25.73
C THR A 355 3.03 0.47 24.92
N ALA A 356 1.77 0.17 24.61
CA ALA A 356 0.88 1.11 23.91
C ALA A 356 0.67 2.42 24.70
N SER A 357 0.81 2.40 26.03
CA SER A 357 0.63 3.55 26.91
C SER A 357 1.93 4.29 27.24
N ILE A 358 3.06 3.97 26.60
CA ILE A 358 4.33 4.71 26.76
C ILE A 358 4.07 6.20 26.50
N LYS A 359 4.57 7.04 27.39
CA LYS A 359 4.52 8.50 27.27
C LYS A 359 5.90 8.97 26.81
N PRO A 360 6.03 9.55 25.60
CA PRO A 360 7.31 10.06 25.16
C PRO A 360 7.77 11.21 26.05
N GLU A 361 9.07 11.26 26.29
CA GLU A 361 9.69 12.42 26.91
C GLU A 361 9.82 13.53 25.86
N VAL A 362 9.40 14.74 26.22
CA VAL A 362 9.44 15.91 25.33
C VAL A 362 10.17 17.04 26.03
N ALA A 363 10.95 17.79 25.26
CA ALA A 363 11.73 18.93 25.74
C ALA A 363 11.57 20.12 24.82
N LEU A 364 11.44 21.31 25.40
CA LEU A 364 11.57 22.58 24.67
C LEU A 364 12.94 23.15 25.02
N LEU A 365 13.80 23.25 24.03
CA LEU A 365 15.19 23.65 24.17
C LEU A 365 15.46 24.91 23.33
N ASP A 366 16.46 25.68 23.72
CA ASP A 366 17.05 26.63 22.79
C ASP A 366 18.01 25.91 21.83
N THR A 367 18.41 26.59 20.75
CA THR A 367 19.34 26.02 19.75
C THR A 367 20.70 25.60 20.32
N GLN A 368 21.15 26.14 21.46
CA GLN A 368 22.44 25.78 22.06
C GLN A 368 22.33 24.52 22.92
N ASP A 369 21.22 24.36 23.63
CA ASP A 369 20.93 23.17 24.43
C ASP A 369 20.63 21.94 23.54
N MET A 370 20.11 22.14 22.33
CA MET A 370 19.92 21.07 21.33
C MET A 370 21.25 20.39 20.94
N GLU A 371 22.31 21.17 20.69
CA GLU A 371 23.62 20.62 20.31
C GLU A 371 24.21 19.72 21.41
N ASN A 372 23.87 19.96 22.68
CA ASN A 372 24.34 19.14 23.80
C ASN A 372 23.59 17.80 23.93
N MET A 373 22.38 17.68 23.37
CA MET A 373 21.56 16.46 23.40
C MET A 373 21.59 15.67 22.08
N SER A 374 22.16 16.25 21.02
CA SER A 374 22.36 15.63 19.71
C SER A 374 23.24 14.38 19.73
N ASP A 375 24.02 14.15 20.79
CA ASP A 375 24.87 12.96 20.93
C ASP A 375 24.10 11.71 21.42
N ASP A 376 22.84 11.86 21.83
CA ASP A 376 21.95 10.74 22.18
C ASP A 376 21.13 10.33 20.96
N ASP A 377 21.50 9.21 20.32
CA ASP A 377 20.83 8.63 19.14
C ASP A 377 19.32 8.36 19.36
N GLY A 378 18.81 8.46 20.60
CA GLY A 378 17.40 8.29 20.96
C GLY A 378 16.56 9.57 21.00
N TRP A 379 17.10 10.74 20.64
CA TRP A 379 16.37 12.01 20.58
C TRP A 379 16.38 12.62 19.19
N GLU A 380 15.20 13.08 18.74
CA GLU A 380 15.05 13.85 17.51
C GLU A 380 14.48 15.24 17.81
N PHE A 381 14.84 16.21 16.98
CA PHE A 381 14.52 17.63 17.21
C PHE A 381 13.89 18.27 15.98
N VAL A 382 12.84 19.08 16.20
CA VAL A 382 12.21 19.93 15.19
C VAL A 382 12.40 21.38 15.59
N ASN A 383 12.94 22.21 14.68
CA ASN A 383 13.14 23.63 14.92
C ASN A 383 11.84 24.40 14.68
N LEU A 384 11.34 25.12 15.69
CA LEU A 384 10.07 25.83 15.62
C LEU A 384 10.23 27.29 15.16
N GLY A 385 11.47 27.75 14.95
CA GLY A 385 11.77 29.17 14.78
C GLY A 385 12.07 29.87 16.11
N ASP A 386 12.42 31.16 16.05
CA ASP A 386 12.75 31.98 17.23
C ASP A 386 13.81 31.39 18.19
N GLN A 387 14.76 30.64 17.64
CA GLN A 387 15.81 29.90 18.39
C GLN A 387 15.27 28.84 19.35
N GLN A 388 14.01 28.40 19.19
CA GLN A 388 13.42 27.31 19.95
C GLN A 388 13.36 26.02 19.13
N SER A 389 13.69 24.92 19.78
CA SER A 389 13.60 23.57 19.23
C SER A 389 12.75 22.70 20.13
N PHE A 390 11.91 21.86 19.53
CA PHE A 390 11.14 20.84 20.21
C PHE A 390 11.85 19.50 20.04
N GLY A 391 12.32 18.93 21.15
CA GLY A 391 12.91 17.60 21.20
C GLY A 391 11.89 16.57 21.63
N ILE A 392 11.93 15.40 20.99
CA ILE A 392 11.17 14.22 21.38
C ILE A 392 12.11 13.01 21.47
N LYS A 393 11.96 12.23 22.54
CA LYS A 393 12.65 10.97 22.67
C LYS A 393 11.97 9.92 21.78
N THR A 394 12.65 9.47 20.73
CA THR A 394 12.13 8.52 19.74
C THR A 394 12.22 7.07 20.21
N ALA A 395 13.12 6.77 21.15
CA ALA A 395 13.20 5.46 21.78
C ALA A 395 11.83 5.06 22.41
N GLY A 396 11.28 3.92 22.00
CA GLY A 396 9.99 3.43 22.46
C GLY A 396 8.79 3.84 21.60
N LEU A 397 8.94 4.77 20.65
CA LEU A 397 7.83 5.21 19.78
C LEU A 397 7.47 4.16 18.73
N GLU A 398 8.45 3.49 18.14
CA GLU A 398 8.21 2.37 17.23
C GLU A 398 7.52 1.21 17.96
N GLU A 399 7.94 0.91 19.19
CA GLU A 399 7.32 -0.11 20.03
C GLU A 399 5.89 0.29 20.42
N LYS A 400 5.65 1.57 20.74
CA LYS A 400 4.31 2.10 21.00
C LYS A 400 3.41 1.94 19.77
N SER A 401 3.90 2.33 18.59
CA SER A 401 3.17 2.18 17.32
C SER A 401 2.84 0.72 17.04
N THR A 402 3.85 -0.15 17.12
CA THR A 402 3.73 -1.61 16.93
C THR A 402 2.73 -2.21 17.93
N ALA A 403 2.77 -1.81 19.20
CA ALA A 403 1.83 -2.25 20.22
C ALA A 403 0.39 -1.79 19.92
N CYS A 404 0.20 -0.55 19.45
CA CYS A 404 -1.11 -0.07 19.00
C CYS A 404 -1.62 -0.84 17.78
N GLN A 405 -0.76 -1.09 16.79
CA GLN A 405 -1.06 -1.92 15.61
C GLN A 405 -1.36 -3.38 15.99
N ILE A 406 -0.84 -3.86 17.12
CA ILE A 406 -1.10 -5.23 17.58
C ILE A 406 -2.31 -5.31 18.49
N CYS A 407 -2.59 -4.30 19.31
CA CYS A 407 -3.92 -4.12 19.89
C CYS A 407 -4.94 -4.15 18.75
N LEU A 408 -4.68 -3.38 17.69
CA LEU A 408 -5.45 -3.40 16.47
C LEU A 408 -5.50 -4.79 15.83
N THR A 409 -4.38 -5.54 15.76
CA THR A 409 -4.34 -6.88 15.15
C THR A 409 -5.09 -7.94 15.95
N LEU A 410 -5.03 -7.87 17.28
CA LEU A 410 -5.79 -8.73 18.18
C LEU A 410 -7.28 -8.38 18.11
N ILE A 411 -7.59 -7.10 17.91
CA ILE A 411 -8.92 -6.69 17.49
C ILE A 411 -9.16 -7.14 16.05
N LEU A 412 -8.19 -7.20 15.11
CA LEU A 412 -8.29 -7.58 13.67
C LEU A 412 -8.54 -9.07 13.41
N ALA A 413 -8.15 -9.95 14.33
CA ALA A 413 -8.78 -11.27 14.45
C ALA A 413 -10.32 -11.16 14.64
N ALA A 414 -10.83 -9.93 14.79
CA ALA A 414 -12.19 -9.37 14.71
C ALA A 414 -12.33 -7.89 14.13
N ALA A 415 -11.38 -7.38 13.31
CA ALA A 415 -11.23 -6.09 12.57
C ALA A 415 -10.75 -4.70 13.28
N GLU A 416 -10.33 -3.61 12.57
CA GLU A 416 -9.70 -2.27 12.92
C GLU A 416 -10.30 -1.19 13.94
N SER A 417 -9.48 -0.28 14.51
CA SER A 417 -9.59 0.24 15.89
C SER A 417 -10.95 0.79 16.30
N MET A 418 -11.38 1.94 15.78
CA MET A 418 -12.57 2.63 16.32
C MET A 418 -13.88 1.96 15.90
N PRO A 419 -14.20 1.82 14.60
CA PRO A 419 -15.43 1.14 14.18
C PRO A 419 -15.49 -0.31 14.69
N LEU A 420 -14.34 -0.96 14.96
CA LEU A 420 -14.36 -2.39 15.26
C LEU A 420 -14.23 -2.66 16.75
N LEU A 421 -13.76 -1.69 17.55
CA LEU A 421 -14.13 -1.60 18.96
C LEU A 421 -15.65 -1.47 19.12
N LEU A 422 -16.33 -0.68 18.27
CA LEU A 422 -17.79 -0.60 18.27
C LEU A 422 -18.44 -1.93 17.83
N GLU A 423 -17.94 -2.60 16.79
CA GLU A 423 -18.42 -3.95 16.44
C GLU A 423 -18.24 -4.95 17.58
N CYS A 424 -17.08 -4.95 18.25
CA CYS A 424 -16.85 -5.76 19.44
C CYS A 424 -17.82 -5.42 20.58
N ALA A 425 -18.12 -4.12 20.77
CA ALA A 425 -19.05 -3.63 21.78
C ALA A 425 -20.50 -4.03 21.49
N ARG A 426 -20.87 -4.19 20.22
CA ARG A 426 -22.23 -4.54 19.76
C ARG A 426 -22.77 -5.80 20.44
N VAL A 427 -21.91 -6.79 20.74
CA VAL A 427 -22.30 -8.04 21.43
C VAL A 427 -22.83 -7.80 22.85
N ARG A 428 -22.46 -6.69 23.49
CA ARG A 428 -22.93 -6.33 24.84
C ARG A 428 -24.26 -5.57 24.83
N GLY A 429 -24.79 -5.25 23.67
CA GLY A 429 -26.05 -4.53 23.49
C GLY A 429 -25.87 -3.03 23.22
N PRO A 430 -26.95 -2.36 22.78
CA PRO A 430 -26.90 -0.99 22.27
C PRO A 430 -26.51 0.03 23.34
N GLU A 431 -26.83 -0.17 24.62
CA GLU A 431 -26.49 0.79 25.67
C GLU A 431 -24.98 0.89 25.90
N TYR A 432 -24.28 -0.25 25.87
CA TYR A 432 -22.82 -0.29 25.99
C TYR A 432 -22.15 0.29 24.74
N LEU A 433 -22.71 -0.03 23.57
CA LEU A 433 -22.27 0.51 22.28
C LEU A 433 -22.35 2.04 22.26
N THR A 434 -23.49 2.62 22.66
CA THR A 434 -23.67 4.08 22.77
C THR A 434 -22.69 4.71 23.77
N GLN A 435 -22.42 4.07 24.90
CA GLN A 435 -21.42 4.57 25.86
C GLN A 435 -20.01 4.62 25.25
N MET A 436 -19.61 3.59 24.51
CA MET A 436 -18.32 3.58 23.81
C MET A 436 -18.26 4.68 22.75
N TRP A 437 -19.32 4.81 21.95
CA TRP A 437 -19.40 5.85 20.92
C TRP A 437 -19.27 7.27 21.50
N HIS A 438 -19.90 7.56 22.63
CA HIS A 438 -19.77 8.86 23.29
C HIS A 438 -18.34 9.21 23.72
N PHE A 439 -17.48 8.22 24.00
CA PHE A 439 -16.06 8.50 24.29
C PHE A 439 -15.28 8.89 23.02
N MET A 440 -15.74 8.46 21.85
CA MET A 440 -14.99 8.52 20.60
C MET A 440 -15.45 9.67 19.70
N CYS A 441 -16.76 9.94 19.66
CA CYS A 441 -17.39 10.88 18.73
C CYS A 441 -16.73 12.28 18.77
N ASP A 442 -16.68 12.92 19.94
CA ASP A 442 -16.13 14.27 20.08
C ASP A 442 -14.64 14.33 19.69
N ALA A 443 -13.88 13.30 20.04
CA ALA A 443 -12.46 13.24 19.76
C ALA A 443 -12.21 13.08 18.25
N LEU A 444 -12.99 12.24 17.57
CA LEU A 444 -12.90 12.04 16.12
C LEU A 444 -13.30 13.30 15.35
N ILE A 445 -14.41 13.94 15.72
CA ILE A 445 -14.84 15.19 15.06
C ILE A 445 -13.74 16.26 15.19
N LYS A 446 -13.19 16.44 16.41
CA LYS A 446 -12.10 17.39 16.62
C LYS A 446 -10.86 17.05 15.82
N ALA A 447 -10.48 15.77 15.76
CA ALA A 447 -9.32 15.31 15.01
C ALA A 447 -9.44 15.62 13.51
N ILE A 448 -10.62 15.41 12.90
CA ILE A 448 -10.88 15.78 11.49
C ILE A 448 -10.64 17.28 11.25
N GLY A 449 -10.99 18.13 12.22
CA GLY A 449 -10.80 19.58 12.14
C GLY A 449 -9.36 20.06 12.36
N THR A 450 -8.49 19.24 12.95
CA THR A 450 -7.15 19.69 13.41
C THR A 450 -5.97 18.89 12.87
N GLU A 451 -6.18 17.71 12.28
CA GLU A 451 -5.10 16.85 11.78
C GLU A 451 -4.37 17.50 10.58
N PRO A 452 -3.04 17.71 10.68
CA PRO A 452 -2.26 18.31 9.60
C PRO A 452 -1.85 17.34 8.50
N ASP A 453 -1.72 16.05 8.78
CA ASP A 453 -1.25 15.06 7.80
C ASP A 453 -2.43 14.48 7.00
N SER A 454 -2.34 14.55 5.67
CA SER A 454 -3.44 14.14 4.77
C SER A 454 -3.73 12.64 4.85
N ASP A 455 -2.71 11.80 4.96
CA ASP A 455 -2.88 10.35 5.03
C ASP A 455 -3.55 9.96 6.35
N VAL A 456 -3.07 10.51 7.48
CA VAL A 456 -3.67 10.29 8.80
C VAL A 456 -5.10 10.85 8.86
N LEU A 457 -5.34 12.04 8.31
CA LEU A 457 -6.67 12.66 8.24
C LEU A 457 -7.64 11.76 7.47
N SER A 458 -7.20 11.20 6.34
CA SER A 458 -8.04 10.34 5.50
C SER A 458 -8.52 9.10 6.27
N GLU A 459 -7.65 8.49 7.06
CA GLU A 459 -7.96 7.33 7.91
C GLU A 459 -8.91 7.69 9.04
N ILE A 460 -8.74 8.85 9.68
CA ILE A 460 -9.65 9.35 10.71
C ILE A 460 -11.05 9.58 10.12
N MET A 461 -11.13 10.21 8.95
CA MET A 461 -12.40 10.48 8.27
C MET A 461 -13.11 9.19 7.86
N HIS A 462 -12.38 8.23 7.29
CA HIS A 462 -12.92 6.91 6.94
C HIS A 462 -13.43 6.17 8.18
N SER A 463 -12.63 6.14 9.24
CA SER A 463 -12.97 5.52 10.53
C SER A 463 -14.22 6.14 11.15
N PHE A 464 -14.36 7.47 11.08
CA PHE A 464 -15.55 8.18 11.54
C PHE A 464 -16.80 7.82 10.72
N ALA A 465 -16.70 7.77 9.39
CA ALA A 465 -17.79 7.33 8.52
C ALA A 465 -18.25 5.91 8.86
N LYS A 466 -17.31 4.97 9.05
CA LYS A 466 -17.63 3.60 9.47
C LYS A 466 -18.26 3.52 10.86
N CYS A 467 -17.85 4.37 11.80
CA CYS A 467 -18.52 4.44 13.10
C CYS A 467 -19.99 4.88 12.96
N ILE A 468 -20.28 5.83 12.07
CA ILE A 468 -21.66 6.28 11.81
C ILE A 468 -22.49 5.13 11.21
N GLU A 469 -21.97 4.39 10.23
CA GLU A 469 -22.63 3.21 9.65
C GLU A 469 -22.96 2.15 10.73
N VAL A 470 -22.02 1.90 11.65
CA VAL A 470 -22.16 0.93 12.75
C VAL A 470 -23.24 1.35 13.74
N MET A 471 -23.35 2.66 14.02
CA MET A 471 -24.24 3.22 15.03
C MET A 471 -25.64 3.56 14.50
N GLY A 472 -25.76 4.02 13.25
CA GLY A 472 -27.01 4.40 12.61
C GLY A 472 -27.65 5.70 13.12
N ASP A 473 -28.95 5.84 12.89
CA ASP A 473 -29.77 7.02 13.24
C ASP A 473 -29.71 7.33 14.75
N GLY A 474 -29.45 8.59 15.10
CA GLY A 474 -29.39 9.08 16.48
C GLY A 474 -28.00 9.03 17.12
N CYS A 475 -26.97 8.62 16.37
CA CYS A 475 -25.58 8.60 16.85
C CYS A 475 -24.93 9.98 17.03
N LEU A 476 -25.44 11.03 16.36
CA LEU A 476 -24.93 12.39 16.42
C LEU A 476 -25.98 13.31 17.05
N ASN A 477 -25.54 14.14 18.00
CA ASN A 477 -26.38 15.18 18.58
C ASN A 477 -26.28 16.49 17.76
N ASN A 478 -27.06 17.50 18.12
CA ASN A 478 -27.09 18.76 17.38
C ASN A 478 -25.74 19.52 17.40
N GLU A 479 -25.01 19.46 18.51
CA GLU A 479 -23.70 20.11 18.65
C GLU A 479 -22.68 19.43 17.73
N HIS A 480 -22.69 18.09 17.66
CA HIS A 480 -21.85 17.33 16.74
C HIS A 480 -22.16 17.63 15.28
N PHE A 481 -23.44 17.76 14.93
CA PHE A 481 -23.84 18.17 13.58
C PHE A 481 -23.39 19.59 13.24
N GLU A 482 -23.48 20.54 14.18
CA GLU A 482 -23.01 21.92 13.97
C GLU A 482 -21.50 21.97 13.76
N GLU A 483 -20.73 21.30 14.62
CA GLU A 483 -19.26 21.23 14.53
C GLU A 483 -18.82 20.53 13.24
N LEU A 484 -19.37 19.35 12.94
CA LEU A 484 -19.05 18.60 11.72
C LEU A 484 -19.42 19.37 10.46
N GLY A 485 -20.57 20.05 10.45
CA GLY A 485 -20.98 20.89 9.33
C GLY A 485 -19.98 22.00 9.04
N GLY A 486 -19.49 22.68 10.09
CA GLY A 486 -18.43 23.68 9.98
C GLY A 486 -17.11 23.11 9.46
N ILE A 487 -16.71 21.93 9.95
CA ILE A 487 -15.46 21.27 9.55
C ILE A 487 -15.50 20.84 8.08
N LEU A 488 -16.55 20.13 7.65
CA LEU A 488 -16.69 19.70 6.26
C LEU A 488 -16.77 20.89 5.30
N LYS A 489 -17.45 21.96 5.73
CA LYS A 489 -17.48 23.22 4.99
C LYS A 489 -16.08 23.81 4.81
N ALA A 490 -15.29 23.89 5.89
CA ALA A 490 -13.93 24.41 5.84
C ALA A 490 -13.01 23.56 4.94
N LYS A 491 -13.12 22.22 5.00
CA LYS A 491 -12.37 21.32 4.13
C LYS A 491 -12.71 21.49 2.65
N LEU A 492 -13.98 21.68 2.31
CA LEU A 492 -14.40 21.99 0.95
C LEU A 492 -13.94 23.39 0.49
N GLU A 493 -13.95 24.40 1.36
CA GLU A 493 -13.41 25.73 1.06
C GLU A 493 -11.89 25.68 0.83
N GLU A 494 -11.16 24.90 1.63
CA GLU A 494 -9.73 24.62 1.49
C GLU A 494 -9.41 23.94 0.16
N HIS A 495 -10.16 22.90 -0.23
CA HIS A 495 -10.03 22.22 -1.53
C HIS A 495 -10.03 23.20 -2.71
N PHE A 496 -11.02 24.09 -2.77
CA PHE A 496 -11.10 25.07 -3.86
C PHE A 496 -9.98 26.11 -3.80
N LYS A 497 -9.58 26.53 -2.60
CA LYS A 497 -8.48 27.49 -2.43
C LYS A 497 -7.15 26.88 -2.85
N ASN A 498 -6.90 25.61 -2.53
CA ASN A 498 -5.68 24.90 -2.90
C ASN A 498 -5.57 24.75 -4.42
N GLN A 499 -6.68 24.48 -5.12
CA GLN A 499 -6.71 24.51 -6.59
C GLN A 499 -6.27 25.87 -7.16
N GLU A 500 -6.77 26.99 -6.61
CA GLU A 500 -6.38 28.33 -7.05
C GLU A 500 -4.89 28.61 -6.77
N LEU A 501 -4.40 28.20 -5.59
CA LEU A 501 -2.99 28.33 -5.22
C LEU A 501 -2.07 27.53 -6.14
N ARG A 502 -2.43 26.29 -6.48
CA ARG A 502 -1.67 25.48 -7.45
C ARG A 502 -1.61 26.15 -8.82
N GLN A 503 -2.71 26.74 -9.29
CA GLN A 503 -2.70 27.48 -10.57
C GLN A 503 -1.80 28.71 -10.56
N VAL A 504 -1.70 29.41 -9.42
CA VAL A 504 -0.78 30.55 -9.26
C VAL A 504 0.66 30.07 -9.20
N LYS A 505 0.96 28.99 -8.46
CA LYS A 505 2.32 28.39 -8.38
C LYS A 505 2.84 27.96 -9.76
N ARG A 506 1.96 27.45 -10.65
CA ARG A 506 2.30 27.10 -12.05
C ARG A 506 2.68 28.29 -12.94
N GLN A 507 2.40 29.52 -12.49
CA GLN A 507 2.73 30.75 -13.22
C GLN A 507 3.98 31.44 -12.66
N ASP A 508 4.60 30.88 -11.62
CA ASP A 508 5.80 31.42 -10.99
C ASP A 508 7.02 31.28 -11.92
N GLU A 509 8.00 32.16 -11.75
CA GLU A 509 9.27 32.14 -12.50
C GLU A 509 10.12 30.91 -12.15
N ASP A 510 9.93 30.38 -10.93
CA ASP A 510 10.62 29.20 -10.39
C ASP A 510 9.88 27.87 -10.69
N TYR A 511 8.86 27.87 -11.57
CA TYR A 511 8.15 26.63 -11.94
C TYR A 511 9.00 25.70 -12.80
N ASP A 512 9.19 24.47 -12.33
CA ASP A 512 9.88 23.39 -13.02
C ASP A 512 9.15 22.04 -12.86
N GLU A 513 9.76 20.96 -13.32
CA GLU A 513 9.20 19.60 -13.27
C GLU A 513 9.03 19.07 -11.84
N GLN A 514 9.98 19.36 -10.94
CA GLN A 514 9.90 18.94 -9.53
C GLN A 514 8.77 19.67 -8.80
N VAL A 515 8.56 20.94 -9.14
CA VAL A 515 7.40 21.70 -8.65
C VAL A 515 6.10 21.10 -9.16
N GLU A 516 5.99 20.71 -10.44
CA GLU A 516 4.76 20.09 -10.95
C GLU A 516 4.47 18.73 -10.31
N GLU A 517 5.48 17.90 -10.07
CA GLU A 517 5.33 16.64 -9.32
C GLU A 517 4.75 16.91 -7.93
N SER A 518 5.33 17.87 -7.20
CA SER A 518 4.85 18.26 -5.88
C SER A 518 3.40 18.80 -5.91
N LEU A 519 3.04 19.55 -6.96
CA LEU A 519 1.68 20.07 -7.12
C LEU A 519 0.67 19.00 -7.50
N GLN A 520 1.09 17.96 -8.22
CA GLN A 520 0.25 16.82 -8.53
C GLN A 520 0.03 15.96 -7.29
N ASP A 521 1.07 15.73 -6.47
CA ASP A 521 0.94 15.06 -5.17
C ASP A 521 -0.01 15.84 -4.22
N GLU A 522 0.09 17.17 -4.19
CA GLU A 522 -0.85 18.04 -3.47
C GLU A 522 -2.30 17.88 -4.00
N ASP A 523 -2.50 17.77 -5.32
CA ASP A 523 -3.82 17.59 -5.94
C ASP A 523 -4.41 16.22 -5.63
N ASP A 524 -3.61 15.16 -5.74
CA ASP A 524 -4.01 13.79 -5.46
C ASP A 524 -4.43 13.63 -4.00
N ASN A 525 -3.71 14.27 -3.07
CA ASN A 525 -4.07 14.32 -1.66
C ASN A 525 -5.39 15.06 -1.41
N ASP A 526 -5.59 16.24 -2.01
CA ASP A 526 -6.85 17.00 -1.90
C ASP A 526 -8.04 16.18 -2.43
N VAL A 527 -7.87 15.52 -3.59
CA VAL A 527 -8.89 14.63 -4.17
C VAL A 527 -9.16 13.44 -3.26
N TYR A 528 -8.12 12.86 -2.65
CA TYR A 528 -8.30 11.75 -1.72
C TYR A 528 -9.12 12.17 -0.49
N ILE A 529 -8.86 13.35 0.09
CA ILE A 529 -9.68 13.92 1.16
C ILE A 529 -11.13 14.18 0.71
N LEU A 530 -11.35 14.66 -0.52
CA LEU A 530 -12.69 14.84 -1.07
C LEU A 530 -13.47 13.52 -1.13
N THR A 531 -12.81 12.40 -1.44
CA THR A 531 -13.44 11.06 -1.37
C THR A 531 -13.90 10.74 0.04
N LYS A 532 -13.11 11.10 1.06
CA LYS A 532 -13.45 10.87 2.48
C LYS A 532 -14.55 11.81 2.97
N VAL A 533 -14.66 13.03 2.43
CA VAL A 533 -15.85 13.89 2.63
C VAL A 533 -17.09 13.18 2.11
N SER A 534 -17.01 12.58 0.92
CA SER A 534 -18.09 11.77 0.35
C SER A 534 -18.45 10.58 1.26
N ASP A 535 -17.46 9.83 1.77
CA ASP A 535 -17.68 8.69 2.69
C ASP A 535 -18.46 9.11 3.96
N ILE A 536 -18.07 10.22 4.60
CA ILE A 536 -18.77 10.73 5.78
C ILE A 536 -20.21 11.12 5.41
N LEU A 537 -20.40 11.84 4.32
CA LEU A 537 -21.74 12.25 3.88
C LEU A 537 -22.63 11.03 3.53
N HIS A 538 -22.08 10.04 2.83
CA HIS A 538 -22.75 8.77 2.53
C HIS A 538 -23.26 8.10 3.80
N SER A 539 -22.40 7.94 4.82
CA SER A 539 -22.76 7.31 6.10
C SER A 539 -23.88 8.07 6.84
N ILE A 540 -23.87 9.40 6.74
CA ILE A 540 -24.90 10.26 7.32
C ILE A 540 -26.22 10.13 6.55
N PHE A 541 -26.19 10.16 5.22
CA PHE A 541 -27.38 10.04 4.39
C PHE A 541 -28.04 8.67 4.54
N SER A 542 -27.27 7.59 4.49
CA SER A 542 -27.78 6.22 4.66
C SER A 542 -28.41 6.00 6.04
N SER A 543 -27.86 6.62 7.08
CA SER A 543 -28.34 6.53 8.47
C SER A 543 -29.56 7.41 8.76
N TYR A 544 -29.51 8.70 8.42
CA TYR A 544 -30.51 9.70 8.80
C TYR A 544 -31.57 9.97 7.72
N LYS A 545 -31.27 9.60 6.46
CA LYS A 545 -32.18 9.73 5.31
C LYS A 545 -32.68 11.17 5.15
N GLU A 546 -33.92 11.34 4.73
CA GLU A 546 -34.57 12.65 4.47
C GLU A 546 -34.45 13.66 5.62
N LYS A 547 -34.25 13.23 6.87
CA LYS A 547 -34.21 14.10 8.06
C LYS A 547 -33.01 15.04 8.06
N VAL A 548 -31.92 14.65 7.40
CA VAL A 548 -30.65 15.38 7.46
C VAL A 548 -30.50 16.45 6.36
N LEU A 549 -31.40 16.46 5.38
CA LEU A 549 -31.38 17.41 4.28
C LEU A 549 -31.32 18.89 4.72
N PRO A 550 -32.08 19.35 5.75
CA PRO A 550 -31.97 20.73 6.23
C PRO A 550 -30.57 21.08 6.77
N TRP A 551 -29.87 20.11 7.38
CA TRP A 551 -28.49 20.31 7.82
C TRP A 551 -27.53 20.37 6.63
N PHE A 552 -27.77 19.56 5.59
CA PHE A 552 -26.94 19.51 4.38
C PHE A 552 -26.98 20.82 3.57
N GLU A 553 -28.05 21.61 3.68
CA GLU A 553 -28.19 22.91 2.99
C GLU A 553 -27.01 23.87 3.20
N GLN A 554 -26.30 23.77 4.33
CA GLN A 554 -25.12 24.59 4.60
C GLN A 554 -23.90 24.24 3.72
N LEU A 555 -23.82 23.00 3.25
CA LEU A 555 -22.74 22.49 2.38
C LEU A 555 -23.12 22.60 0.90
N LEU A 556 -24.43 22.68 0.61
CA LEU A 556 -24.98 22.63 -0.74
C LEU A 556 -24.30 23.58 -1.74
N PRO A 557 -24.00 24.86 -1.43
CA PRO A 557 -23.33 25.74 -2.39
C PRO A 557 -21.93 25.24 -2.81
N LEU A 558 -21.20 24.61 -1.90
CA LEU A 558 -19.87 24.06 -2.15
C LEU A 558 -19.96 22.75 -2.95
N ILE A 559 -20.92 21.88 -2.63
CA ILE A 559 -21.16 20.65 -3.41
C ILE A 559 -21.60 20.97 -4.84
N VAL A 560 -22.45 22.00 -5.02
CA VAL A 560 -22.84 22.47 -6.37
C VAL A 560 -21.65 23.05 -7.13
N ASN A 561 -20.70 23.68 -6.44
CA ASN A 561 -19.49 24.21 -7.07
C ASN A 561 -18.62 23.08 -7.65
N LEU A 562 -18.59 21.88 -7.04
CA LEU A 562 -17.86 20.70 -7.55
C LEU A 562 -18.37 20.25 -8.93
N ILE A 563 -19.69 20.23 -9.12
CA ILE A 563 -20.33 19.81 -10.39
C ILE A 563 -20.38 20.93 -11.44
N CYS A 564 -19.61 22.00 -11.28
CA CYS A 564 -19.52 23.03 -12.30
C CYS A 564 -18.72 22.53 -13.54
N PRO A 565 -19.12 22.87 -14.78
CA PRO A 565 -18.49 22.33 -16.00
C PRO A 565 -17.01 22.64 -16.19
N HIS A 566 -16.49 23.69 -15.52
CA HIS A 566 -15.10 24.12 -15.62
C HIS A 566 -14.19 23.50 -14.55
N ARG A 567 -14.77 22.76 -13.59
CA ARG A 567 -14.00 22.06 -12.55
C ARG A 567 -13.28 20.84 -13.13
N PRO A 568 -12.18 20.39 -12.52
CA PRO A 568 -11.51 19.16 -12.93
C PRO A 568 -12.45 17.96 -12.81
N TRP A 569 -12.15 16.88 -13.54
CA TRP A 569 -13.04 15.72 -13.58
C TRP A 569 -13.24 15.03 -12.21
N PRO A 570 -12.27 14.97 -11.27
CA PRO A 570 -12.49 14.37 -9.95
C PRO A 570 -13.52 15.16 -9.13
N ASP A 571 -13.50 16.50 -9.20
CA ASP A 571 -14.52 17.33 -8.56
C ASP A 571 -15.92 16.98 -9.08
N ARG A 572 -16.07 16.91 -10.41
CA ARG A 572 -17.38 16.59 -11.01
C ARG A 572 -17.85 15.20 -10.62
N GLN A 573 -16.93 14.23 -10.58
CA GLN A 573 -17.23 12.86 -10.15
C GLN A 573 -17.73 12.86 -8.70
N TRP A 574 -16.96 13.36 -7.75
CA TRP A 574 -17.31 13.28 -6.33
C TRP A 574 -18.50 14.16 -5.95
N GLY A 575 -18.67 15.31 -6.62
CA GLY A 575 -19.87 16.10 -6.52
C GLY A 575 -21.13 15.34 -6.97
N LEU A 576 -21.03 14.54 -8.05
CA LEU A 576 -22.12 13.67 -8.48
C LEU A 576 -22.36 12.52 -7.49
N CYS A 577 -21.32 11.83 -7.00
CA CYS A 577 -21.46 10.76 -6.00
C CYS A 577 -22.24 11.24 -4.75
N ILE A 578 -21.92 12.44 -4.25
CA ILE A 578 -22.65 13.03 -3.10
C ILE A 578 -24.13 13.28 -3.43
N PHE A 579 -24.45 13.72 -4.66
CA PHE A 579 -25.84 13.86 -5.08
C PHE A 579 -26.54 12.53 -5.34
N ASP A 580 -25.80 11.50 -5.73
CA ASP A 580 -26.32 10.14 -5.88
C ASP A 580 -26.80 9.62 -4.53
N ASP A 581 -26.02 9.82 -3.46
CA ASP A 581 -26.42 9.46 -2.08
C ASP A 581 -27.66 10.23 -1.61
N VAL A 582 -27.76 11.52 -1.97
CA VAL A 582 -28.96 12.33 -1.70
C VAL A 582 -30.18 11.74 -2.40
N ILE A 583 -30.05 11.26 -3.64
CA ILE A 583 -31.14 10.61 -4.37
C ILE A 583 -31.45 9.25 -3.76
N GLU A 584 -30.46 8.41 -3.49
CA GLU A 584 -30.65 7.04 -3.04
C GLU A 584 -31.26 6.98 -1.64
N HIS A 585 -30.72 7.75 -0.70
CA HIS A 585 -31.07 7.64 0.71
C HIS A 585 -32.06 8.70 1.19
N CYS A 586 -32.18 9.83 0.49
CA CYS A 586 -33.01 10.97 0.91
C CYS A 586 -34.19 11.27 -0.04
N SER A 587 -34.54 10.35 -0.94
CA SER A 587 -35.76 10.43 -1.73
C SER A 587 -37.00 10.02 -0.94
N PRO A 588 -38.19 10.60 -1.22
CA PRO A 588 -38.49 11.50 -2.34
C PRO A 588 -38.17 12.98 -2.08
N SER A 589 -37.75 13.37 -0.87
CA SER A 589 -37.44 14.77 -0.54
C SER A 589 -36.27 15.35 -1.32
N SER A 590 -35.36 14.51 -1.82
CA SER A 590 -34.28 14.87 -2.75
C SER A 590 -34.72 15.76 -3.91
N PHE A 591 -35.95 15.57 -4.43
CA PHE A 591 -36.46 16.33 -5.57
C PHE A 591 -36.58 17.84 -5.29
N LYS A 592 -36.69 18.25 -4.01
CA LYS A 592 -36.64 19.68 -3.63
C LYS A 592 -35.34 20.36 -4.06
N TYR A 593 -34.26 19.58 -4.15
CA TYR A 593 -32.91 20.03 -4.51
C TYR A 593 -32.56 19.66 -5.96
N ALA A 594 -33.50 19.13 -6.75
CA ALA A 594 -33.23 18.71 -8.12
C ALA A 594 -32.73 19.86 -9.02
N GLU A 595 -33.06 21.11 -8.72
CA GLU A 595 -32.56 22.28 -9.47
C GLU A 595 -31.02 22.40 -9.45
N TYR A 596 -30.37 21.82 -8.44
CA TYR A 596 -28.93 21.89 -8.26
C TYR A 596 -28.17 20.83 -9.07
N PHE A 597 -28.70 19.61 -9.20
CA PHE A 597 -27.94 18.48 -9.73
C PHE A 597 -28.58 17.78 -10.94
N LEU A 598 -29.90 17.81 -11.10
CA LEU A 598 -30.60 16.95 -12.04
C LEU A 598 -30.21 17.21 -13.50
N ARG A 599 -30.13 18.49 -13.89
CA ARG A 599 -29.75 18.86 -15.26
C ARG A 599 -28.28 18.59 -15.54
N PRO A 600 -27.32 18.97 -14.67
CA PRO A 600 -25.93 18.56 -14.80
C PRO A 600 -25.76 17.03 -14.90
N MET A 601 -26.41 16.25 -14.04
CA MET A 601 -26.32 14.77 -14.05
C MET A 601 -26.77 14.17 -15.39
N LEU A 602 -27.89 14.63 -15.96
CA LEU A 602 -28.33 14.24 -17.31
C LEU A 602 -27.32 14.60 -18.40
N GLN A 603 -26.57 15.69 -18.25
CA GLN A 603 -25.53 16.09 -19.21
C GLN A 603 -24.26 15.25 -19.04
N TYR A 604 -23.86 14.98 -17.79
CA TYR A 604 -22.62 14.31 -17.43
C TYR A 604 -22.58 12.82 -17.74
N VAL A 605 -23.72 12.18 -17.99
CA VAL A 605 -23.74 10.81 -18.54
C VAL A 605 -22.98 10.70 -19.87
N CYS A 606 -22.82 11.81 -20.60
CA CYS A 606 -22.03 11.89 -21.84
C CYS A 606 -20.69 12.64 -21.66
N ASP A 607 -20.16 12.77 -20.45
CA ASP A 607 -18.86 13.42 -20.18
C ASP A 607 -17.70 12.64 -20.83
N ASN A 608 -16.54 13.29 -20.99
CA ASN A 608 -15.35 12.65 -21.54
C ASN A 608 -14.69 11.71 -20.54
N SER A 609 -14.73 12.03 -19.23
CA SER A 609 -14.19 11.17 -18.18
C SER A 609 -15.13 9.97 -17.93
N PRO A 610 -14.63 8.72 -17.95
CA PRO A 610 -15.42 7.56 -17.60
C PRO A 610 -15.95 7.61 -16.17
N GLU A 611 -15.17 8.13 -15.22
CA GLU A 611 -15.54 8.25 -13.81
C GLU A 611 -16.75 9.19 -13.61
N VAL A 612 -16.75 10.33 -14.31
CA VAL A 612 -17.90 11.26 -14.31
C VAL A 612 -19.14 10.61 -14.96
N ARG A 613 -18.96 9.86 -16.06
CA ARG A 613 -20.07 9.12 -16.68
C ARG A 613 -20.63 8.05 -15.75
N GLN A 614 -19.77 7.35 -15.02
CA GLN A 614 -20.14 6.30 -14.08
C GLN A 614 -21.02 6.87 -12.96
N ALA A 615 -20.57 7.94 -12.28
CA ALA A 615 -21.36 8.61 -11.25
C ALA A 615 -22.71 9.12 -11.80
N ALA A 616 -22.69 9.82 -12.94
CA ALA A 616 -23.93 10.29 -13.56
C ALA A 616 -24.89 9.15 -13.93
N ALA A 617 -24.39 8.03 -14.45
CA ALA A 617 -25.21 6.87 -14.78
C ALA A 617 -25.80 6.22 -13.52
N TYR A 618 -25.00 6.07 -12.47
CA TYR A 618 -25.45 5.56 -11.17
C TYR A 618 -26.61 6.40 -10.63
N GLY A 619 -26.43 7.72 -10.56
CA GLY A 619 -27.45 8.70 -10.17
C GLY A 619 -28.77 8.57 -10.92
N LEU A 620 -28.73 8.43 -12.25
CA LEU A 620 -29.93 8.22 -13.07
C LEU A 620 -30.60 6.85 -12.80
N GLY A 621 -29.81 5.83 -12.46
CA GLY A 621 -30.31 4.53 -12.02
C GLY A 621 -31.04 4.59 -10.69
N VAL A 622 -30.40 5.16 -9.66
CA VAL A 622 -31.00 5.29 -8.31
C VAL A 622 -32.18 6.27 -8.30
N MET A 623 -32.20 7.26 -9.20
CA MET A 623 -33.34 8.13 -9.45
C MET A 623 -34.58 7.36 -9.90
N ALA A 624 -34.42 6.37 -10.79
CA ALA A 624 -35.52 5.52 -11.20
C ALA A 624 -35.98 4.59 -10.07
N GLN A 625 -35.05 4.07 -9.26
CA GLN A 625 -35.33 3.11 -8.20
C GLN A 625 -35.97 3.75 -6.96
N TYR A 626 -35.40 4.85 -6.46
CA TYR A 626 -35.74 5.46 -5.17
C TYR A 626 -36.37 6.85 -5.28
N GLY A 627 -36.13 7.58 -6.38
CA GLY A 627 -36.51 9.00 -6.54
C GLY A 627 -38.00 9.33 -6.41
N GLY A 628 -38.89 8.36 -6.68
CA GLY A 628 -40.33 8.59 -6.72
C GLY A 628 -40.84 9.19 -8.03
N ASP A 629 -42.11 9.60 -8.06
CA ASP A 629 -42.81 9.94 -9.31
C ASP A 629 -42.38 11.28 -9.94
N ASN A 630 -41.84 12.20 -9.16
CA ASN A 630 -41.41 13.51 -9.66
C ASN A 630 -40.28 13.40 -10.71
N TYR A 631 -39.49 12.33 -10.66
CA TYR A 631 -38.39 12.09 -11.60
C TYR A 631 -38.83 11.40 -12.91
N ARG A 632 -40.10 10.96 -13.03
CA ARG A 632 -40.61 10.22 -14.21
C ARG A 632 -40.25 10.86 -15.56
N PRO A 633 -40.41 12.19 -15.78
CA PRO A 633 -40.08 12.80 -17.07
C PRO A 633 -38.59 12.68 -17.42
N PHE A 634 -37.74 12.72 -16.40
CA PHE A 634 -36.29 12.68 -16.57
C PHE A 634 -35.77 11.26 -16.76
N CYS A 635 -36.44 10.23 -16.21
CA CYS A 635 -36.17 8.84 -16.57
C CYS A 635 -36.44 8.58 -18.07
N THR A 636 -37.48 9.20 -18.65
CA THR A 636 -37.73 9.14 -20.10
C THR A 636 -36.63 9.85 -20.90
N GLU A 637 -36.14 11.01 -20.44
CA GLU A 637 -35.06 11.76 -21.09
C GLU A 637 -33.69 11.04 -20.99
N ALA A 638 -33.42 10.38 -19.86
CA ALA A 638 -32.16 9.71 -19.57
C ALA A 638 -31.88 8.51 -20.47
N LEU A 639 -32.91 7.73 -20.79
CA LEU A 639 -32.80 6.47 -21.53
C LEU A 639 -31.97 6.58 -22.83
N PRO A 640 -32.29 7.47 -23.80
CA PRO A 640 -31.49 7.58 -25.03
C PRO A 640 -30.05 8.07 -24.80
N LEU A 641 -29.77 8.77 -23.70
CA LEU A 641 -28.42 9.22 -23.36
C LEU A 641 -27.59 8.03 -22.84
N LEU A 642 -28.14 7.23 -21.94
CA LEU A 642 -27.52 5.99 -21.44
C LEU A 642 -27.23 5.03 -22.60
N VAL A 643 -28.22 4.78 -23.46
CA VAL A 643 -28.07 3.87 -24.61
C VAL A 643 -26.97 4.34 -25.57
N ARG A 644 -26.79 5.65 -25.75
CA ARG A 644 -25.72 6.20 -26.59
C ARG A 644 -24.33 5.84 -26.06
N VAL A 645 -24.12 5.90 -24.74
CA VAL A 645 -22.84 5.55 -24.11
C VAL A 645 -22.58 4.06 -24.26
N ILE A 646 -23.59 3.23 -23.98
CA ILE A 646 -23.49 1.76 -24.08
C ILE A 646 -23.15 1.32 -25.50
N GLN A 647 -23.69 1.99 -26.52
CA GLN A 647 -23.47 1.65 -27.93
C GLN A 647 -22.22 2.30 -28.54
N SER A 648 -21.45 3.08 -27.76
CA SER A 648 -20.19 3.63 -28.25
C SER A 648 -19.16 2.53 -28.53
N ALA A 649 -18.30 2.73 -29.52
CA ALA A 649 -17.38 1.70 -30.01
C ALA A 649 -16.39 1.21 -28.92
N ASP A 650 -15.94 2.13 -28.08
CA ASP A 650 -14.94 1.88 -27.04
C ASP A 650 -15.57 1.65 -25.65
N SER A 651 -16.89 1.43 -25.60
CA SER A 651 -17.64 1.26 -24.34
C SER A 651 -17.13 0.12 -23.45
N LYS A 652 -16.55 -0.91 -24.04
CA LYS A 652 -16.04 -2.11 -23.34
C LYS A 652 -14.52 -2.15 -23.20
N THR A 653 -13.81 -1.04 -23.38
CA THR A 653 -12.38 -0.99 -23.03
C THR A 653 -12.19 -0.98 -21.52
N LYS A 654 -10.99 -1.31 -21.04
CA LYS A 654 -10.66 -1.39 -19.61
C LYS A 654 -10.97 -0.07 -18.87
N GLU A 655 -10.79 1.05 -19.55
CA GLU A 655 -11.00 2.40 -19.00
C GLU A 655 -12.49 2.75 -18.90
N ASN A 656 -13.33 2.23 -19.80
CA ASN A 656 -14.72 2.65 -19.94
C ASN A 656 -15.74 1.64 -19.39
N ILE A 657 -15.32 0.40 -19.11
CA ILE A 657 -16.22 -0.71 -18.80
C ILE A 657 -17.09 -0.42 -17.58
N ASN A 658 -16.55 0.08 -16.47
CA ASN A 658 -17.33 0.40 -15.26
C ASN A 658 -18.43 1.44 -15.51
N ALA A 659 -18.13 2.48 -16.29
CA ALA A 659 -19.11 3.49 -16.68
C ALA A 659 -20.23 2.90 -17.56
N THR A 660 -19.85 2.03 -18.51
CA THR A 660 -20.79 1.34 -19.39
C THR A 660 -21.68 0.36 -18.62
N GLU A 661 -21.12 -0.41 -17.70
CA GLU A 661 -21.85 -1.33 -16.83
C GLU A 661 -22.89 -0.58 -15.99
N ASN A 662 -22.50 0.53 -15.36
CA ASN A 662 -23.42 1.42 -14.65
C ASN A 662 -24.52 1.97 -15.57
N CYS A 663 -24.22 2.32 -16.83
CA CYS A 663 -25.25 2.71 -17.79
C CYS A 663 -26.22 1.56 -18.10
N ILE A 664 -25.73 0.34 -18.31
CA ILE A 664 -26.56 -0.86 -18.58
C ILE A 664 -27.49 -1.12 -17.38
N SER A 665 -26.95 -1.02 -16.16
CA SER A 665 -27.75 -1.20 -14.96
C SER A 665 -28.76 -0.09 -14.75
N ALA A 666 -28.41 1.18 -14.99
CA ALA A 666 -29.35 2.29 -14.94
C ALA A 666 -30.53 2.11 -15.93
N VAL A 667 -30.28 1.61 -17.15
CA VAL A 667 -31.35 1.22 -18.08
C VAL A 667 -32.21 0.09 -17.49
N GLY A 668 -31.59 -0.92 -16.87
CA GLY A 668 -32.28 -1.98 -16.13
C GLY A 668 -33.20 -1.44 -15.03
N LYS A 669 -32.69 -0.54 -14.18
CA LYS A 669 -33.43 0.14 -13.10
C LYS A 669 -34.59 0.96 -13.66
N ILE A 670 -34.42 1.70 -14.77
CA ILE A 670 -35.51 2.41 -15.44
C ILE A 670 -36.61 1.45 -15.90
N MET A 671 -36.26 0.36 -16.61
CA MET A 671 -37.25 -0.63 -17.07
C MET A 671 -37.99 -1.30 -15.90
N LYS A 672 -37.28 -1.64 -14.83
CA LYS A 672 -37.85 -2.32 -13.66
C LYS A 672 -38.75 -1.42 -12.81
N PHE A 673 -38.29 -0.21 -12.49
CA PHE A 673 -38.93 0.64 -11.48
C PHE A 673 -39.76 1.79 -12.07
N LYS A 674 -39.58 2.10 -13.37
CA LYS A 674 -40.34 3.12 -14.10
C LYS A 674 -40.77 2.60 -15.49
N PRO A 675 -41.45 1.44 -15.59
CA PRO A 675 -41.86 0.87 -16.87
C PRO A 675 -42.80 1.77 -17.67
N ASP A 676 -43.57 2.66 -17.03
CA ASP A 676 -44.43 3.62 -17.73
C ASP A 676 -43.64 4.72 -18.48
N CYS A 677 -42.35 4.89 -18.17
CA CYS A 677 -41.49 5.92 -18.74
C CYS A 677 -40.74 5.44 -20.00
N VAL A 678 -40.80 4.14 -20.32
CA VAL A 678 -40.03 3.48 -21.38
C VAL A 678 -40.85 2.39 -22.06
N ASN A 679 -40.65 2.19 -23.36
CA ASN A 679 -41.17 0.99 -24.02
C ASN A 679 -40.27 -0.23 -23.68
N VAL A 680 -40.55 -0.89 -22.56
CA VAL A 680 -39.74 -2.03 -22.06
C VAL A 680 -39.61 -3.11 -23.13
N GLU A 681 -40.66 -3.40 -23.89
CA GLU A 681 -40.64 -4.45 -24.92
C GLU A 681 -39.63 -4.18 -26.05
N GLU A 682 -39.39 -2.92 -26.37
CA GLU A 682 -38.44 -2.50 -27.42
C GLU A 682 -37.00 -2.49 -26.91
N VAL A 683 -36.79 -2.10 -25.65
CA VAL A 683 -35.44 -1.97 -25.06
C VAL A 683 -34.91 -3.32 -24.58
N LEU A 684 -35.78 -4.21 -24.09
CA LEU A 684 -35.38 -5.45 -23.42
C LEU A 684 -34.47 -6.37 -24.26
N PRO A 685 -34.70 -6.60 -25.57
CA PRO A 685 -33.78 -7.39 -26.39
C PRO A 685 -32.37 -6.79 -26.47
N HIS A 686 -32.27 -5.46 -26.50
CA HIS A 686 -31.00 -4.75 -26.52
C HIS A 686 -30.30 -4.87 -25.18
N TRP A 687 -31.04 -4.65 -24.09
CA TRP A 687 -30.50 -4.79 -22.73
C TRP A 687 -29.95 -6.20 -22.47
N LEU A 688 -30.68 -7.25 -22.87
CA LEU A 688 -30.22 -8.63 -22.77
C LEU A 688 -28.92 -8.89 -23.54
N SER A 689 -28.68 -8.16 -24.65
CA SER A 689 -27.45 -8.30 -25.45
C SER A 689 -26.22 -7.67 -24.79
N TRP A 690 -26.42 -6.73 -23.85
CA TRP A 690 -25.33 -6.03 -23.18
C TRP A 690 -24.75 -6.81 -21.99
N LEU A 691 -25.53 -7.73 -21.43
CA LEU A 691 -25.16 -8.61 -20.32
C LEU A 691 -24.13 -9.70 -20.70
N PRO A 692 -23.37 -10.22 -19.73
CA PRO A 692 -23.38 -9.89 -18.28
C PRO A 692 -22.59 -8.63 -17.94
N LEU A 693 -22.75 -8.18 -16.69
CA LEU A 693 -21.81 -7.28 -16.00
C LEU A 693 -20.87 -8.13 -15.15
N HIS A 694 -19.60 -7.73 -15.04
CA HIS A 694 -18.61 -8.44 -14.24
C HIS A 694 -17.57 -7.57 -13.54
N GLU A 695 -17.38 -6.31 -13.93
CA GLU A 695 -16.45 -5.41 -13.26
C GLU A 695 -17.09 -4.79 -12.01
N ASP A 696 -18.28 -4.21 -12.17
CA ASP A 696 -19.07 -3.64 -11.08
C ASP A 696 -19.96 -4.73 -10.45
N LYS A 697 -19.51 -5.26 -9.31
CA LYS A 697 -20.16 -6.37 -8.60
C LYS A 697 -21.53 -6.00 -8.07
N GLU A 698 -21.71 -4.76 -7.61
CA GLU A 698 -22.99 -4.29 -7.07
C GLU A 698 -24.03 -4.21 -8.18
N GLU A 699 -23.67 -3.61 -9.31
CA GLU A 699 -24.55 -3.49 -10.46
C GLU A 699 -24.77 -4.83 -11.19
N ALA A 700 -23.80 -5.75 -11.16
CA ALA A 700 -24.00 -7.13 -11.59
C ALA A 700 -25.12 -7.81 -10.78
N VAL A 701 -25.09 -7.73 -9.45
CA VAL A 701 -26.16 -8.29 -8.59
C VAL A 701 -27.53 -7.69 -8.92
N GLN A 702 -27.61 -6.38 -9.19
CA GLN A 702 -28.87 -5.72 -9.57
C GLN A 702 -29.40 -6.22 -10.92
N THR A 703 -28.54 -6.29 -11.94
CA THR A 703 -28.93 -6.73 -13.29
C THR A 703 -29.31 -8.20 -13.34
N PHE A 704 -28.57 -9.08 -12.64
CA PHE A 704 -28.93 -10.49 -12.49
C PHE A 704 -30.23 -10.69 -11.72
N SER A 705 -30.46 -9.89 -10.67
CA SER A 705 -31.74 -9.92 -9.93
C SER A 705 -32.92 -9.54 -10.83
N TYR A 706 -32.76 -8.53 -11.70
CA TYR A 706 -33.81 -8.16 -12.65
C TYR A 706 -33.98 -9.21 -13.76
N LEU A 707 -32.91 -9.80 -14.26
CA LEU A 707 -32.97 -10.92 -15.20
C LEU A 707 -33.77 -12.09 -14.62
N CYS A 708 -33.56 -12.42 -13.34
CA CYS A 708 -34.37 -13.43 -12.65
C CYS A 708 -35.85 -13.04 -12.61
N ASP A 709 -36.18 -11.79 -12.28
CA ASP A 709 -37.59 -11.32 -12.25
C ASP A 709 -38.27 -11.52 -13.62
N LEU A 710 -37.55 -11.25 -14.72
CA LEU A 710 -38.04 -11.41 -16.09
C LEU A 710 -38.23 -12.88 -16.48
N ILE A 711 -37.33 -13.77 -16.04
CA ILE A 711 -37.42 -15.20 -16.34
C ILE A 711 -38.54 -15.86 -15.50
N GLU A 712 -38.60 -15.56 -14.21
CA GLU A 712 -39.61 -16.10 -13.29
C GLU A 712 -41.03 -15.65 -13.66
N SER A 713 -41.18 -14.46 -14.27
CA SER A 713 -42.44 -13.97 -14.83
C SER A 713 -42.80 -14.60 -16.19
N ASN A 714 -41.97 -15.50 -16.73
CA ASN A 714 -42.10 -16.10 -18.06
C ASN A 714 -42.25 -15.03 -19.17
N HIS A 715 -41.45 -13.96 -19.09
CA HIS A 715 -41.59 -12.83 -20.01
C HIS A 715 -41.26 -13.26 -21.46
N PRO A 716 -42.19 -13.13 -22.42
CA PRO A 716 -42.05 -13.74 -23.76
C PRO A 716 -40.87 -13.19 -24.56
N ILE A 717 -40.48 -11.93 -24.29
CA ILE A 717 -39.36 -11.27 -24.99
C ILE A 717 -38.00 -11.69 -24.40
N VAL A 718 -37.89 -11.94 -23.09
CA VAL A 718 -36.61 -12.33 -22.48
C VAL A 718 -36.24 -13.75 -22.90
N LEU A 719 -37.21 -14.67 -22.86
CA LEU A 719 -37.03 -16.06 -23.28
C LEU A 719 -36.97 -16.20 -24.81
N GLY A 720 -37.62 -15.28 -25.53
CA GLY A 720 -37.80 -15.34 -26.98
C GLY A 720 -38.87 -16.37 -27.39
N PRO A 721 -39.38 -16.27 -28.63
CA PRO A 721 -40.33 -17.26 -29.15
C PRO A 721 -39.75 -18.67 -29.07
N ASN A 722 -40.47 -19.62 -28.46
CA ASN A 722 -39.99 -20.99 -28.22
C ASN A 722 -38.65 -21.07 -27.47
N ASN A 723 -38.39 -20.14 -26.54
CA ASN A 723 -37.22 -20.13 -25.69
C ASN A 723 -35.86 -19.95 -26.42
N THR A 724 -35.85 -19.32 -27.60
CA THR A 724 -34.64 -19.15 -28.42
C THR A 724 -33.51 -18.39 -27.75
N ASN A 725 -33.79 -17.59 -26.72
CA ASN A 725 -32.77 -16.83 -26.00
C ASN A 725 -32.19 -17.59 -24.81
N LEU A 726 -32.74 -18.75 -24.40
CA LEU A 726 -32.23 -19.50 -23.26
C LEU A 726 -30.75 -19.89 -23.37
N PRO A 727 -30.22 -20.32 -24.54
CA PRO A 727 -28.79 -20.58 -24.66
C PRO A 727 -27.92 -19.35 -24.38
N LYS A 728 -28.34 -18.16 -24.84
CA LYS A 728 -27.64 -16.91 -24.54
C LYS A 728 -27.73 -16.54 -23.05
N ILE A 729 -28.88 -16.77 -22.42
CA ILE A 729 -29.06 -16.59 -20.97
C ILE A 729 -28.10 -17.51 -20.20
N PHE A 730 -27.93 -18.76 -20.65
CA PHE A 730 -26.96 -19.69 -20.06
C PHE A 730 -25.51 -19.17 -20.16
N SER A 731 -25.13 -18.61 -21.31
CA SER A 731 -23.82 -17.96 -21.43
C SER A 731 -23.66 -16.77 -20.49
N ILE A 732 -24.69 -15.93 -20.35
CA ILE A 732 -24.68 -14.77 -19.44
C ILE A 732 -24.47 -15.22 -17.98
N ILE A 733 -25.17 -16.28 -17.54
CA ILE A 733 -25.02 -16.84 -16.18
C ILE A 733 -23.63 -17.43 -15.99
N ALA A 734 -23.14 -18.21 -16.96
CA ALA A 734 -21.82 -18.84 -16.88
C ALA A 734 -20.68 -17.81 -16.75
N GLU A 735 -20.73 -16.75 -17.55
CA GLU A 735 -19.74 -15.67 -17.53
C GLU A 735 -19.76 -14.89 -16.20
N GLY A 736 -20.94 -14.68 -15.60
CA GLY A 736 -21.07 -14.06 -14.28
C GLY A 736 -20.39 -14.87 -13.18
N GLU A 737 -20.51 -16.20 -13.21
CA GLU A 737 -19.83 -17.09 -12.27
C GLU A 737 -18.32 -17.15 -12.53
N MET A 738 -17.88 -17.25 -13.79
CA MET A 738 -16.46 -17.31 -14.15
C MET A 738 -15.66 -16.07 -13.70
N HIS A 739 -16.29 -14.90 -13.71
CA HIS A 739 -15.66 -13.65 -13.30
C HIS A 739 -15.98 -13.28 -11.84
N GLU A 740 -16.58 -14.18 -11.07
CA GLU A 740 -16.98 -13.92 -9.67
C GLU A 740 -17.81 -12.63 -9.55
N ALA A 741 -18.68 -12.37 -10.54
CA ALA A 741 -19.57 -11.21 -10.56
C ALA A 741 -20.66 -11.31 -9.48
N ILE A 742 -20.95 -12.54 -9.04
CA ILE A 742 -21.96 -12.86 -8.02
C ILE A 742 -21.30 -13.76 -6.98
N LYS A 743 -21.52 -13.48 -5.70
CA LYS A 743 -21.05 -14.31 -4.59
C LYS A 743 -22.13 -15.35 -4.24
N HIS A 744 -21.72 -16.50 -3.70
CA HIS A 744 -22.67 -17.54 -3.27
C HIS A 744 -23.65 -17.09 -2.17
N GLU A 745 -23.30 -16.05 -1.41
CA GLU A 745 -24.15 -15.43 -0.39
C GLU A 745 -25.23 -14.53 -0.98
N ASP A 746 -25.08 -14.08 -2.22
CA ASP A 746 -26.04 -13.20 -2.86
C ASP A 746 -27.37 -13.92 -3.10
N PRO A 747 -28.52 -13.28 -2.79
CA PRO A 747 -29.83 -13.89 -3.02
C PRO A 747 -30.09 -14.26 -4.49
N CYS A 748 -29.46 -13.56 -5.44
CA CYS A 748 -29.63 -13.83 -6.87
C CYS A 748 -28.94 -15.13 -7.31
N ALA A 749 -27.85 -15.56 -6.69
CA ALA A 749 -27.16 -16.81 -7.03
C ALA A 749 -28.12 -18.02 -6.95
N LYS A 750 -28.89 -18.11 -5.86
CA LYS A 750 -29.91 -19.16 -5.68
C LYS A 750 -31.02 -19.09 -6.72
N ARG A 751 -31.43 -17.88 -7.11
CA ARG A 751 -32.47 -17.67 -8.13
C ARG A 751 -31.98 -18.12 -9.50
N LEU A 752 -30.76 -17.75 -9.88
CA LEU A 752 -30.11 -18.18 -11.11
C LEU A 752 -29.94 -19.70 -11.17
N ALA A 753 -29.46 -20.32 -10.09
CA ALA A 753 -29.35 -21.78 -10.01
C ALA A 753 -30.72 -22.46 -10.16
N ASN A 754 -31.79 -21.91 -9.58
CA ASN A 754 -33.14 -22.43 -9.74
C ASN A 754 -33.67 -22.32 -11.18
N VAL A 755 -33.38 -21.21 -11.86
CA VAL A 755 -33.68 -21.04 -13.29
C VAL A 755 -32.98 -22.13 -14.12
N VAL A 756 -31.69 -22.36 -13.87
CA VAL A 756 -30.90 -23.39 -14.57
C VAL A 756 -31.46 -24.80 -14.27
N ARG A 757 -31.77 -25.11 -13.01
CA ARG A 757 -32.39 -26.39 -12.59
C ARG A 757 -33.75 -26.62 -13.25
N GLN A 758 -34.53 -25.57 -13.46
CA GLN A 758 -35.82 -25.70 -14.13
C GLN A 758 -35.65 -26.15 -15.59
N VAL A 759 -34.65 -25.63 -16.30
CA VAL A 759 -34.34 -26.04 -17.68
C VAL A 759 -33.81 -27.47 -17.74
N GLN A 760 -33.09 -27.95 -16.73
CA GLN A 760 -32.63 -29.36 -16.65
C GLN A 760 -33.77 -30.38 -16.76
N THR A 761 -34.97 -30.03 -16.32
CA THR A 761 -36.15 -30.92 -16.44
C THR A 761 -36.56 -31.17 -17.89
N SER A 762 -36.17 -30.29 -18.81
CA SER A 762 -36.45 -30.37 -20.25
C SER A 762 -35.22 -30.88 -21.00
N GLY A 763 -35.04 -32.21 -21.06
CA GLY A 763 -33.80 -32.84 -21.54
C GLY A 763 -33.26 -32.35 -22.90
N GLY A 764 -34.14 -32.11 -23.88
CA GLY A 764 -33.74 -31.58 -25.19
C GLY A 764 -33.22 -30.14 -25.12
N LEU A 765 -33.93 -29.27 -24.41
CA LEU A 765 -33.58 -27.86 -24.22
C LEU A 765 -32.33 -27.69 -23.36
N TRP A 766 -32.17 -28.51 -22.33
CA TRP A 766 -30.95 -28.58 -21.51
C TRP A 766 -29.73 -28.91 -22.36
N THR A 767 -29.84 -29.93 -23.22
CA THR A 767 -28.74 -30.37 -24.09
C THR A 767 -28.38 -29.27 -25.08
N GLU A 768 -29.38 -28.59 -25.64
CA GLU A 768 -29.17 -27.45 -26.55
C GLU A 768 -28.44 -26.29 -25.86
N CYS A 769 -28.84 -25.90 -24.65
CA CYS A 769 -28.22 -24.79 -23.92
C CYS A 769 -26.77 -25.13 -23.53
N ILE A 770 -26.53 -26.31 -22.95
CA ILE A 770 -25.20 -26.73 -22.50
C ILE A 770 -24.23 -26.95 -23.67
N ALA A 771 -24.70 -27.47 -24.80
CA ALA A 771 -23.85 -27.72 -25.96
C ALA A 771 -23.29 -26.45 -26.61
N GLN A 772 -23.87 -25.28 -26.32
CA GLN A 772 -23.38 -23.99 -26.82
C GLN A 772 -22.33 -23.34 -25.90
N LEU A 773 -22.11 -23.89 -24.70
CA LEU A 773 -21.16 -23.37 -23.74
C LEU A 773 -19.76 -23.98 -23.94
N SER A 774 -18.72 -23.19 -23.70
CA SER A 774 -17.34 -23.69 -23.62
C SER A 774 -17.15 -24.64 -22.41
N PRO A 775 -16.09 -25.48 -22.37
CA PRO A 775 -15.84 -26.34 -21.22
C PRO A 775 -15.70 -25.57 -19.89
N GLU A 776 -15.13 -24.36 -19.93
CA GLU A 776 -14.99 -23.48 -18.76
C GLU A 776 -16.36 -22.96 -18.31
N GLN A 777 -17.19 -22.48 -19.24
CA GLN A 777 -18.56 -22.05 -18.95
C GLN A 777 -19.43 -23.21 -18.41
N GLN A 778 -19.25 -24.42 -18.92
CA GLN A 778 -19.94 -25.60 -18.39
C GLN A 778 -19.52 -25.91 -16.94
N ALA A 779 -18.23 -25.77 -16.62
CA ALA A 779 -17.72 -25.94 -15.26
C ALA A 779 -18.31 -24.89 -14.32
N ALA A 780 -18.39 -23.62 -14.74
CA ALA A 780 -18.99 -22.54 -13.96
C ALA A 780 -20.48 -22.78 -13.67
N ILE A 781 -21.25 -23.26 -14.65
CA ILE A 781 -22.66 -23.65 -14.43
C ILE A 781 -22.77 -24.80 -13.43
N GLN A 782 -21.85 -25.78 -13.46
CA GLN A 782 -21.83 -26.86 -12.48
C GLN A 782 -21.48 -26.38 -11.08
N GLU A 783 -20.53 -25.45 -10.97
CA GLU A 783 -20.14 -24.82 -9.72
C GLU A 783 -21.32 -24.09 -9.07
N LEU A 784 -22.00 -23.22 -9.81
CA LEU A 784 -23.22 -22.54 -9.37
C LEU A 784 -24.30 -23.52 -8.88
N LEU A 785 -24.52 -24.60 -9.62
CA LEU A 785 -25.51 -25.61 -9.26
C LEU A 785 -25.14 -26.40 -7.99
N ASN A 786 -23.86 -26.50 -7.66
CA ASN A 786 -23.36 -27.19 -6.48
C ASN A 786 -23.32 -26.29 -5.24
N SER A 787 -23.12 -24.99 -5.43
CA SER A 787 -22.96 -24.00 -4.36
C SER A 787 -24.26 -23.36 -3.87
N ALA A 788 -25.28 -23.25 -4.74
CA ALA A 788 -26.49 -22.43 -4.49
C ALA A 788 -27.80 -23.19 -4.21
#